data_AF-A0A9D6WJ63-F1
#
_entry.id   AF-A0A9D6WJ63-F1
#
_cell.length_a   1.000
_cell.length_b   1.000
_cell.length_c   1.000
_cell.angle_alpha   90.00
_cell.angle_beta   90.00
_cell.angle_gamma   90.00
#
_symmetry.space_group_name_H-M   'P 1'
#
loop_
_entity.id
_entity.type
_entity.pdbx_description
1 polymer ?
#
loop_
_entity_poly.entity_id
_entity_poly.type
_entity_poly.pdbx_seq_one_letter_code
_entity_poly.pdbx_strand_id
1 'polypeptide(L)'
;MNILYLCADPGIPIRGTKGAAIHVRAMIDALSARGHSITLLTPRAGQGVEPNARVVEIAMPPTNTLSSEERETLAMQNADALYRAGLALKFDLIYERYSLWSDAGARLARATGAPLVVEVNAPLRIEAARYRALQRAEDAQAIEQRVFAQADLIAVVSSPLRAYVIAHGARAERARVLPNAVDEKFFHPAVTGDAMRAQLGLTDKFVIGFVGTVKPWHDLDTLIDAVARTPTPSPAPASGRGVHLLLVGDIPDAVRAQIAQRGIAATIVPPVPNHDVPAYIAAMDVAVSPHPALADFYFSPLKLFEYLACGVATIAADLPPIAEVVHDGVNARLYPPGDSAALAAQIAELAANDAARRSLGWNGASYVLQNHTWSRNAAQMLGWIFPHRLANTISAAPLFDDKLRRKLYRATRADIAGDLLSAQIAEKFDALTRLEILKYKPRRRCVIAYDLTDRASRVTPIIGKVFRDDRGAHHFEFQRALWQDGFGVHARDGMTIARPLAYISEMQMFVQERAPGQTLEELVNAPEFIERVQQSAAVIAKLHATMVAPPKTYTRADELAQIAAWTRDLVAWKPKHAADFTRQHTALRAWADTLPRAELAPAHRDFYYSQLLFTAQRVTLIDLDLFARADPALDVANFAAHLRFLALDHFNTPRALDAERALFIEEYTRRTKVAPEFFARLAFYEAATYYRLLHVVLTRPQFVNHFDALFEIVEQTLTQPAAIHP
;
A
#
# COMPACT_ATOMS: atom_id res chain seq x y z
N MET A 1 13.49 19.41 2.39
CA MET A 1 13.72 20.09 3.67
C MET A 1 14.84 19.38 4.39
N ASN A 2 15.61 20.13 5.17
CA ASN A 2 16.60 19.60 6.09
C ASN A 2 15.91 19.39 7.45
N ILE A 3 15.82 18.15 7.91
CA ILE A 3 15.19 17.80 9.19
C ILE A 3 16.29 17.48 10.20
N LEU A 4 16.25 18.16 11.34
CA LEU A 4 17.05 17.81 12.50
C LEU A 4 16.27 16.81 13.35
N TYR A 5 16.71 15.55 13.36
CA TYR A 5 16.15 14.52 14.22
C TYR A 5 16.94 14.47 15.53
N LEU A 6 16.26 14.57 16.67
CA LEU A 6 16.87 14.51 18.01
C LEU A 6 16.40 13.24 18.72
N CYS A 7 17.35 12.42 19.17
CA CYS A 7 17.09 11.29 20.06
C CYS A 7 18.10 11.35 21.21
N ALA A 8 17.72 12.02 22.30
CA ALA A 8 18.59 12.26 23.45
C ALA A 8 18.65 11.08 24.45
N ASP A 9 17.89 10.00 24.23
CA ASP A 9 17.88 8.84 25.13
C ASP A 9 19.09 7.91 24.87
N PRO A 10 20.07 7.80 25.80
CA PRO A 10 21.21 6.88 25.67
C PRO A 10 20.82 5.39 25.76
N GLY A 11 19.59 5.10 26.17
CA GLY A 11 19.00 3.77 26.17
C GLY A 11 18.67 3.23 24.78
N ILE A 12 18.66 4.09 23.75
CA ILE A 12 18.30 3.75 22.37
C ILE A 12 19.55 3.75 21.49
N PRO A 13 20.20 2.58 21.28
CA PRO A 13 21.24 2.46 20.28
C PRO A 13 20.61 2.51 18.89
N ILE A 14 20.75 3.63 18.17
CA ILE A 14 20.06 3.88 16.89
C ILE A 14 20.21 2.76 15.87
N ARG A 15 21.36 2.09 15.81
CA ARG A 15 21.64 0.98 14.88
C ARG A 15 21.26 -0.41 15.42
N GLY A 16 20.85 -0.50 16.67
CA GLY A 16 20.54 -1.76 17.36
C GLY A 16 19.18 -2.35 17.01
N THR A 17 18.85 -3.48 17.64
CA THR A 17 17.65 -4.27 17.35
C THR A 17 16.45 -3.97 18.26
N LYS A 18 16.56 -3.01 19.18
CA LYS A 18 15.45 -2.62 20.08
C LYS A 18 14.30 -2.02 19.27
N GLY A 19 13.05 -2.27 19.69
CA GLY A 19 11.87 -1.68 19.06
C GLY A 19 11.92 -0.15 18.93
N ALA A 20 12.44 0.55 19.94
CA ALA A 20 12.63 2.01 19.86
C ALA A 20 13.67 2.44 18.81
N ALA A 21 14.71 1.62 18.57
CA ALA A 21 15.70 1.89 17.52
C ALA A 21 15.10 1.60 16.13
N ILE A 22 14.33 0.52 15.99
CA ILE A 22 13.58 0.21 14.76
C ILE A 22 12.62 1.35 14.42
N HIS A 23 11.87 1.85 15.40
CA HIS A 23 10.97 3.00 15.22
C HIS A 23 11.71 4.23 14.70
N VAL A 24 12.83 4.63 15.35
CA VAL A 24 13.59 5.81 14.92
C VAL A 24 14.07 5.65 13.47
N ARG A 25 14.65 4.49 13.13
CA ARG A 25 15.10 4.22 11.76
C ARG A 25 13.94 4.25 10.76
N ALA A 26 12.82 3.60 11.07
CA ALA A 26 11.68 3.53 10.17
C ALA A 26 11.05 4.91 9.89
N MET A 27 10.95 5.77 10.90
CA MET A 27 10.49 7.16 10.70
C MET A 27 11.50 7.98 9.88
N ILE A 28 12.81 7.83 10.14
CA ILE A 28 13.88 8.45 9.35
C ILE A 28 13.78 8.00 7.89
N ASP A 29 13.66 6.71 7.64
CA ASP A 29 13.59 6.14 6.30
C ASP A 29 12.34 6.62 5.56
N ALA A 30 11.19 6.71 6.24
CA ALA A 30 9.96 7.23 5.67
C ALA A 30 10.05 8.73 5.32
N LEU A 31 10.70 9.54 6.15
CA LEU A 31 10.94 10.96 5.87
C LEU A 31 11.97 11.13 4.74
N SER A 32 13.04 10.34 4.72
CA SER A 32 14.06 10.35 3.67
C SER A 32 13.49 9.92 2.32
N ALA A 33 12.64 8.89 2.28
CA ALA A 33 11.95 8.44 1.07
C ALA A 33 11.03 9.52 0.47
N ARG A 34 10.64 10.53 1.25
CA ARG A 34 9.87 11.70 0.79
C ARG A 34 10.76 12.87 0.33
N GLY A 35 12.05 12.63 0.15
CA GLY A 35 13.02 13.62 -0.35
C GLY A 35 13.47 14.61 0.73
N HIS A 36 13.42 14.24 2.01
CA HIS A 36 13.98 15.06 3.09
C HIS A 36 15.40 14.62 3.42
N SER A 37 16.28 15.57 3.68
CA SER A 37 17.63 15.29 4.15
C SER A 37 17.61 15.33 5.68
N ILE A 38 18.12 14.27 6.32
CA ILE A 38 18.01 14.12 7.78
C ILE A 38 19.40 14.14 8.41
N THR A 39 19.55 14.96 9.45
CA THR A 39 20.69 14.89 10.37
C THR A 39 20.18 14.44 11.73
N LEU A 40 20.70 13.33 12.24
CA LEU A 40 20.31 12.74 13.51
C LEU A 40 21.37 13.07 14.57
N LEU A 41 20.98 13.76 15.64
CA LEU A 41 21.80 13.91 16.84
C LEU A 41 21.37 12.89 17.90
N THR A 42 22.35 12.15 18.41
CA THR A 42 22.10 11.12 19.42
C THR A 42 23.32 10.94 20.34
N PRO A 43 23.15 10.58 21.62
CA PRO A 43 24.28 10.22 22.47
C PRO A 43 24.83 8.81 22.21
N ARG A 44 24.08 7.98 21.47
CA ARG A 44 24.44 6.57 21.24
C ARG A 44 23.98 6.08 19.88
N ALA A 45 24.86 6.12 18.90
CA ALA A 45 24.57 5.57 17.58
C ALA A 45 24.49 4.03 17.64
N GLY A 46 25.37 3.39 18.42
CA GLY A 46 25.45 1.94 18.53
C GLY A 46 25.98 1.25 17.27
N GLN A 47 25.80 -0.06 17.18
CA GLN A 47 26.23 -0.91 16.06
C GLN A 47 25.03 -1.62 15.43
N GLY A 48 25.11 -1.92 14.14
CA GLY A 48 24.07 -2.62 13.36
C GLY A 48 23.68 -1.85 12.09
N VAL A 49 22.38 -1.80 11.79
CA VAL A 49 21.85 -1.24 10.54
C VAL A 49 21.98 0.29 10.55
N GLU A 50 22.64 0.85 9.52
CA GLU A 50 22.75 2.30 9.34
C GLU A 50 21.40 2.93 8.95
N PRO A 51 20.98 4.02 9.60
CA PRO A 51 19.80 4.78 9.18
C PRO A 51 20.08 5.59 7.90
N ASN A 52 19.04 5.91 7.12
CA ASN A 52 19.15 6.87 6.00
C ASN A 52 19.19 8.32 6.49
N ALA A 53 20.19 8.65 7.32
CA ALA A 53 20.44 9.98 7.88
C ALA A 53 21.94 10.20 8.10
N ARG A 54 22.37 11.46 8.13
CA ARG A 54 23.69 11.84 8.66
C ARG A 54 23.65 11.72 10.19
N VAL A 55 24.27 10.67 10.73
CA VAL A 55 24.36 10.47 12.18
C VAL A 55 25.51 11.28 12.76
N VAL A 56 25.22 12.08 13.79
CA VAL A 56 26.21 12.80 14.59
C VAL A 56 26.07 12.32 16.04
N GLU A 57 27.05 11.56 16.49
CA GLU A 57 27.07 11.01 17.83
C GLU A 57 27.76 11.99 18.80
N ILE A 58 27.02 12.40 19.83
CA ILE A 58 27.53 13.20 20.94
C ILE A 58 27.64 12.29 22.16
N ALA A 59 28.69 11.47 22.14
CA ALA A 59 28.87 10.39 23.10
C ALA A 59 28.79 10.88 24.56
N MET A 60 28.07 10.10 25.38
CA MET A 60 28.07 10.27 26.83
C MET A 60 29.18 9.41 27.47
N PRO A 61 29.78 9.87 28.57
CA PRO A 61 30.68 9.03 29.35
C PRO A 61 29.92 7.83 29.95
N PRO A 62 30.61 6.70 30.23
CA PRO A 62 29.99 5.51 30.81
C PRO A 62 29.25 5.81 32.13
N THR A 63 28.04 5.26 32.29
CA THR A 63 27.16 5.57 33.42
C THR A 63 27.07 4.47 34.49
N ASN A 64 27.80 3.37 34.31
CA ASN A 64 27.64 2.15 35.09
C ASN A 64 28.07 2.31 36.57
N THR A 65 28.95 3.27 36.85
CA THR A 65 29.47 3.57 38.19
C THR A 65 28.79 4.76 38.84
N LEU A 66 27.91 5.46 38.13
CA LEU A 66 27.25 6.67 38.60
C LEU A 66 26.03 6.34 39.47
N SER A 67 25.75 7.18 40.47
CA SER A 67 24.48 7.21 41.19
C SER A 67 23.32 7.63 40.28
N SER A 68 22.08 7.46 40.74
CA SER A 68 20.91 7.88 39.96
C SER A 68 20.90 9.39 39.70
N GLU A 69 21.21 10.21 40.70
CA GLU A 69 21.24 11.67 40.55
C GLU A 69 22.36 12.13 39.58
N GLU A 70 23.54 11.50 39.63
CA GLU A 70 24.63 11.80 38.69
C GLU A 70 24.25 11.44 37.25
N ARG A 71 23.53 10.34 37.04
CA ARG A 71 23.01 9.97 35.71
C ARG A 71 21.98 10.97 35.18
N GLU A 72 21.09 11.46 36.04
CA GLU A 72 20.09 12.48 35.69
C GLU A 72 20.78 13.79 35.31
N THR A 73 21.78 14.21 36.10
CA THR A 73 22.61 15.39 35.83
C THR A 73 23.35 15.27 34.50
N LEU A 74 23.98 14.12 34.25
CA LEU A 74 24.69 13.86 33.01
C LEU A 74 23.76 13.86 31.79
N ALA A 75 22.54 13.36 31.93
CA ALA A 75 21.55 13.38 30.85
C ALA A 75 21.14 14.82 30.49
N MET A 76 20.97 15.71 31.48
CA MET A 76 20.72 17.13 31.24
C MET A 76 21.93 17.83 30.57
N GLN A 77 23.16 17.51 31.00
CA GLN A 77 24.37 18.01 30.35
C GLN A 77 24.49 17.52 28.89
N ASN A 78 24.05 16.30 28.59
CA ASN A 78 24.01 15.80 27.22
C ASN A 78 22.96 16.54 26.38
N ALA A 79 21.78 16.83 26.95
CA ALA A 79 20.79 17.68 26.27
C ALA A 79 21.35 19.06 25.92
N ASP A 80 22.16 19.67 26.80
CA ASP A 80 22.88 20.92 26.51
C ASP A 80 23.88 20.76 25.36
N ALA A 81 24.60 19.63 25.30
CA ALA A 81 25.53 19.36 24.22
C ALA A 81 24.82 19.15 22.87
N LEU A 82 23.69 18.43 22.87
CA LEU A 82 22.82 18.25 21.70
C LEU A 82 22.26 19.60 21.22
N TYR A 83 21.82 20.46 22.14
CA TYR A 83 21.40 21.83 21.83
C TYR A 83 22.52 22.63 21.15
N ARG A 84 23.74 22.66 21.72
CA ARG A 84 24.88 23.39 21.14
C ARG A 84 25.28 22.86 19.77
N ALA A 85 25.29 21.55 19.58
CA ALA A 85 25.57 20.93 18.28
C ALA A 85 24.48 21.26 17.26
N GLY A 86 23.21 21.26 17.68
CA GLY A 86 22.08 21.67 16.86
C GLY A 86 22.21 23.12 16.35
N LEU A 87 22.64 24.06 17.20
CA LEU A 87 22.84 25.47 16.80
C LEU A 87 23.83 25.66 15.65
N ALA A 88 24.78 24.73 15.48
CA ALA A 88 25.75 24.79 14.39
C ALA A 88 25.20 24.24 13.05
N LEU A 89 23.99 23.68 13.03
CA LEU A 89 23.37 23.05 11.87
C LEU A 89 22.30 23.96 11.25
N LYS A 90 22.05 23.74 9.95
CA LYS A 90 20.94 24.36 9.22
C LYS A 90 19.82 23.34 9.04
N PHE A 91 18.61 23.68 9.48
CA PHE A 91 17.43 22.82 9.39
C PHE A 91 16.16 23.67 9.23
N ASP A 92 15.14 23.06 8.63
CA ASP A 92 13.82 23.66 8.38
C ASP A 92 12.76 23.14 9.37
N LEU A 93 13.03 22.02 10.04
CA LEU A 93 12.13 21.31 10.95
C LEU A 93 12.96 20.58 12.02
N ILE A 94 12.49 20.60 13.26
CA ILE A 94 13.02 19.78 14.35
C ILE A 94 12.04 18.65 14.64
N TYR A 95 12.52 17.42 14.63
CA TYR A 95 11.78 16.23 15.06
C TYR A 95 12.47 15.65 16.29
N GLU A 96 11.87 15.80 17.46
CA GLU A 96 12.42 15.29 18.72
C GLU A 96 11.65 14.06 19.19
N ARG A 97 12.35 12.94 19.34
CA ARG A 97 11.81 11.82 20.11
C ARG A 97 11.94 12.15 21.59
N TYR A 98 10.81 12.28 22.26
CA TYR A 98 10.74 12.66 23.67
C TYR A 98 11.68 11.81 24.53
N SER A 99 12.52 12.50 25.28
CA SER A 99 13.50 11.95 26.21
C SER A 99 13.41 12.75 27.50
N LEU A 100 13.31 12.09 28.67
CA LEU A 100 12.93 12.71 29.94
C LEU A 100 13.74 13.97 30.31
N TRP A 101 15.05 13.96 30.04
CA TRP A 101 15.98 15.00 30.45
C TRP A 101 16.39 15.96 29.32
N SER A 102 15.69 15.92 28.17
CA SER A 102 16.00 16.77 27.03
C SER A 102 14.87 17.76 26.75
N ASP A 103 15.23 19.05 26.76
CA ASP A 103 14.49 20.13 26.14
C ASP A 103 15.26 20.74 24.94
N ALA A 104 16.20 19.99 24.37
CA ALA A 104 17.10 20.49 23.33
C ALA A 104 16.34 20.98 22.10
N GLY A 105 15.32 20.24 21.64
CA GLY A 105 14.50 20.65 20.50
C GLY A 105 13.66 21.89 20.81
N ALA A 106 13.11 21.98 22.02
CA ALA A 106 12.36 23.17 22.48
C ALA A 106 13.25 24.43 22.51
N ARG A 107 14.49 24.31 23.02
CA ARG A 107 15.45 25.41 23.01
C ARG A 107 15.89 25.80 21.60
N LEU A 108 16.15 24.81 20.72
CA LEU A 108 16.48 25.06 19.32
C LEU A 108 15.34 25.74 18.56
N ALA A 109 14.10 25.30 18.76
CA ALA A 109 12.93 25.90 18.15
C ALA A 109 12.81 27.38 18.53
N ARG A 110 13.00 27.70 19.81
CA ARG A 110 13.01 29.10 20.28
C ARG A 110 14.15 29.93 19.69
N ALA A 111 15.34 29.36 19.59
CA ALA A 111 16.53 30.07 19.10
C ALA A 111 16.51 30.29 17.59
N THR A 112 15.90 29.38 16.82
CA THR A 112 15.96 29.36 15.35
C THR A 112 14.64 29.73 14.67
N GLY A 113 13.51 29.67 15.40
CA GLY A 113 12.17 29.80 14.83
C GLY A 113 11.70 28.59 14.02
N ALA A 114 12.47 27.50 13.97
CA ALA A 114 12.07 26.29 13.27
C ALA A 114 10.94 25.57 14.02
N PRO A 115 9.92 25.03 13.30
CA PRO A 115 8.85 24.29 13.92
C PRO A 115 9.36 23.03 14.63
N LEU A 116 8.74 22.70 15.77
CA LEU A 116 9.07 21.53 16.58
C LEU A 116 7.96 20.49 16.58
N VAL A 117 8.32 19.28 16.15
CA VAL A 117 7.51 18.06 16.33
C VAL A 117 8.11 17.24 17.46
N VAL A 118 7.28 16.87 18.44
CA VAL A 118 7.68 15.98 19.54
C VAL A 118 6.93 14.66 19.44
N GLU A 119 7.66 13.56 19.32
CA GLU A 119 7.13 12.21 19.35
C GLU A 119 7.17 11.64 20.78
N VAL A 120 6.01 11.32 21.34
CA VAL A 120 5.88 10.78 22.70
C VAL A 120 5.38 9.33 22.64
N ASN A 121 6.25 8.40 23.02
CA ASN A 121 5.96 6.95 23.05
C ASN A 121 5.59 6.42 24.43
N ALA A 122 5.88 7.18 25.49
CA ALA A 122 5.74 6.76 26.87
C ALA A 122 5.68 7.97 27.83
N PRO A 123 5.00 7.84 28.98
CA PRO A 123 5.03 8.85 30.04
C PRO A 123 6.32 8.67 30.85
N LEU A 124 7.46 9.07 30.27
CA LEU A 124 8.80 8.74 30.78
C LEU A 124 9.03 9.19 32.23
N ARG A 125 8.38 10.28 32.67
CA ARG A 125 8.46 10.75 34.07
C ARG A 125 7.76 9.78 35.03
N ILE A 126 6.58 9.27 34.68
CA ILE A 126 5.86 8.25 35.46
C ILE A 126 6.65 6.94 35.48
N GLU A 127 7.15 6.49 34.32
CA GLU A 127 8.00 5.30 34.26
C GLU A 127 9.25 5.45 35.12
N ALA A 128 9.90 6.62 35.07
CA ALA A 128 11.08 6.90 35.87
C ALA A 128 10.76 6.93 37.37
N ALA A 129 9.63 7.48 37.80
CA ALA A 129 9.23 7.45 39.20
C ALA A 129 8.86 6.03 39.71
N ARG A 130 8.29 5.20 38.84
CA ARG A 130 7.79 3.86 39.20
C ARG A 130 8.86 2.77 39.15
N TYR A 131 9.71 2.81 38.12
CA TYR A 131 10.67 1.75 37.81
C TYR A 131 12.13 2.18 37.95
N ARG A 132 12.38 3.48 38.17
CA ARG A 132 13.72 4.03 38.37
C ARG A 132 13.71 4.84 39.67
N ALA A 133 14.88 5.15 40.21
CA ALA A 133 15.01 5.97 41.40
C ALA A 133 15.09 7.45 41.00
N LEU A 134 13.97 8.05 40.55
CA LEU A 134 13.91 9.46 40.13
C LEU A 134 14.26 10.39 41.29
N GLN A 135 15.42 11.05 41.24
CA GLN A 135 15.88 11.94 42.32
C GLN A 135 15.45 13.39 42.08
N ARG A 136 15.53 13.87 40.83
CA ARG A 136 15.26 15.27 40.47
C ARG A 136 13.87 15.46 39.87
N ALA A 137 12.84 15.09 40.62
CA ALA A 137 11.46 15.06 40.12
C ALA A 137 10.92 16.42 39.65
N GLU A 138 11.26 17.51 40.35
CA GLU A 138 10.83 18.86 39.99
C GLU A 138 11.46 19.33 38.67
N ASP A 139 12.76 19.06 38.48
CA ASP A 139 13.46 19.36 37.23
C ASP A 139 12.87 18.57 36.05
N ALA A 140 12.61 17.26 36.26
CA ALA A 140 11.99 16.41 35.25
C ALA A 140 10.62 16.93 34.83
N GLN A 141 9.81 17.37 35.80
CA GLN A 141 8.51 17.97 35.55
C GLN A 141 8.63 19.29 34.78
N ALA A 142 9.55 20.17 35.17
CA ALA A 142 9.78 21.45 34.51
C ALA A 142 10.26 21.27 33.06
N ILE A 143 11.14 20.30 32.79
CA ILE A 143 11.62 19.94 31.45
C ILE A 143 10.47 19.38 30.60
N GLU A 144 9.71 18.42 31.13
CA GLU A 144 8.57 17.81 30.44
C GLU A 144 7.52 18.87 30.03
N GLN A 145 7.09 19.70 30.99
CA GLN A 145 6.13 20.77 30.73
C GLN A 145 6.64 21.76 29.68
N ARG A 146 7.94 22.10 29.73
CA ARG A 146 8.58 23.00 28.78
C ARG A 146 8.57 22.44 27.36
N VAL A 147 8.86 21.16 27.20
CA VAL A 147 8.86 20.47 25.89
C VAL A 147 7.44 20.43 25.33
N PHE A 148 6.48 19.98 26.13
CA PHE A 148 5.09 19.85 25.70
C PHE A 148 4.42 21.20 25.41
N ALA A 149 4.71 22.23 26.19
CA ALA A 149 4.15 23.57 25.97
C ALA A 149 4.71 24.24 24.70
N GLN A 150 5.95 23.96 24.31
CA GLN A 150 6.61 24.60 23.17
C GLN A 150 6.42 23.88 21.84
N ALA A 151 6.13 22.58 21.84
CA ALA A 151 5.93 21.82 20.61
C ALA A 151 4.83 22.45 19.74
N ASP A 152 5.09 22.54 18.44
CA ASP A 152 4.08 22.95 17.45
C ASP A 152 3.16 21.78 17.09
N LEU A 153 3.67 20.56 17.19
CA LEU A 153 2.93 19.32 17.09
C LEU A 153 3.50 18.31 18.09
N ILE A 154 2.61 17.65 18.85
CA ILE A 154 2.95 16.48 19.65
C ILE A 154 2.27 15.27 19.04
N ALA A 155 3.05 14.36 18.47
CA ALA A 155 2.59 13.07 17.98
C ALA A 155 2.69 12.04 19.12
N VAL A 156 1.56 11.49 19.54
CA VAL A 156 1.49 10.49 20.61
C VAL A 156 0.99 9.16 20.06
N VAL A 157 1.50 8.04 20.54
CA VAL A 157 1.14 6.73 19.96
C VAL A 157 -0.22 6.18 20.36
N SER A 158 -0.93 6.84 21.30
CA SER A 158 -2.23 6.37 21.81
C SER A 158 -3.04 7.49 22.46
N SER A 159 -4.37 7.30 22.58
CA SER A 159 -5.24 8.27 23.25
C SER A 159 -4.91 8.48 24.74
N PRO A 160 -4.53 7.46 25.54
CA PRO A 160 -4.04 7.67 26.90
C PRO A 160 -2.82 8.60 26.99
N LEU A 161 -1.86 8.48 26.06
CA LEU A 161 -0.74 9.42 26.00
C LEU A 161 -1.18 10.82 25.59
N ARG A 162 -2.20 10.94 24.75
CA ARG A 162 -2.77 12.25 24.41
C ARG A 162 -3.33 12.94 25.65
N ALA A 163 -4.08 12.21 26.47
CA ALA A 163 -4.58 12.73 27.73
C ALA A 163 -3.43 13.09 28.68
N TYR A 164 -2.40 12.24 28.76
CA TYR A 164 -1.19 12.50 29.56
C TYR A 164 -0.52 13.81 29.16
N VAL A 165 -0.14 14.00 27.89
CA VAL A 165 0.61 15.20 27.49
C VAL A 165 -0.20 16.48 27.71
N ILE A 166 -1.53 16.45 27.51
CA ILE A 166 -2.43 17.58 27.78
C ILE A 166 -2.44 17.93 29.27
N ALA A 167 -2.58 16.92 30.14
CA ALA A 167 -2.54 17.12 31.59
C ALA A 167 -1.18 17.65 32.08
N HIS A 168 -0.12 17.50 31.26
CA HIS A 168 1.25 17.91 31.58
C HIS A 168 1.72 19.12 30.75
N GLY A 169 0.80 19.96 30.27
CA GLY A 169 1.11 21.28 29.69
C GLY A 169 1.07 21.36 28.17
N ALA A 170 0.74 20.29 27.45
CA ALA A 170 0.51 20.36 26.01
C ALA A 170 -0.80 21.09 25.69
N ARG A 171 -0.79 21.85 24.59
CA ARG A 171 -2.01 22.40 24.00
C ARG A 171 -2.81 21.30 23.30
N ALA A 172 -4.09 21.15 23.64
CA ALA A 172 -4.92 20.05 23.16
C ALA A 172 -5.05 19.98 21.63
N GLU A 173 -5.07 21.13 20.97
CA GLU A 173 -5.14 21.26 19.51
C GLU A 173 -3.85 20.83 18.78
N ARG A 174 -2.72 20.84 19.50
CA ARG A 174 -1.38 20.45 19.01
C ARG A 174 -1.03 19.00 19.32
N ALA A 175 -1.75 18.34 20.24
CA ALA A 175 -1.55 16.93 20.55
C ALA A 175 -2.42 16.03 19.63
N ARG A 176 -1.80 15.15 18.86
CA ARG A 176 -2.45 14.27 17.87
C ARG A 176 -2.02 12.83 18.05
N VAL A 177 -2.99 11.91 17.99
CA VAL A 177 -2.72 10.46 18.06
C VAL A 177 -2.20 9.98 16.71
N LEU A 178 -1.04 9.35 16.72
CA LEU A 178 -0.35 8.75 15.59
C LEU A 178 0.21 7.39 16.05
N PRO A 179 -0.57 6.30 15.94
CA PRO A 179 -0.16 4.97 16.37
C PRO A 179 1.11 4.51 15.65
N ASN A 180 1.78 3.50 16.21
CA ASN A 180 2.90 2.86 15.53
C ASN A 180 2.46 2.23 14.20
N ALA A 181 3.44 1.94 13.36
CA ALA A 181 3.20 1.50 12.00
C ALA A 181 4.14 0.36 11.61
N VAL A 182 3.95 -0.14 10.39
CA VAL A 182 4.76 -1.18 9.78
C VAL A 182 5.52 -0.66 8.56
N ASP A 183 6.64 -1.30 8.22
CA ASP A 183 7.32 -1.13 6.93
C ASP A 183 6.75 -2.13 5.91
N GLU A 184 5.93 -1.62 5.00
CA GLU A 184 5.23 -2.38 3.98
C GLU A 184 6.15 -3.08 2.97
N LYS A 185 7.44 -2.70 2.91
CA LYS A 185 8.42 -3.34 2.02
C LYS A 185 8.82 -4.73 2.49
N PHE A 186 8.86 -4.94 3.81
CA PHE A 186 9.30 -6.19 4.42
C PHE A 186 8.11 -6.99 4.96
N PHE A 187 7.10 -6.31 5.50
CA PHE A 187 5.94 -6.95 6.13
C PHE A 187 4.73 -6.81 5.22
N HIS A 188 4.40 -7.88 4.51
CA HIS A 188 3.25 -7.92 3.60
C HIS A 188 2.73 -9.35 3.44
N PRO A 189 1.47 -9.57 3.05
CA PRO A 189 0.86 -10.90 2.99
C PRO A 189 1.45 -11.82 1.89
N ALA A 190 2.27 -11.28 0.98
CA ALA A 190 2.99 -12.10 0.00
C ALA A 190 4.26 -12.76 0.58
N VAL A 191 4.65 -12.48 1.83
CA VAL A 191 5.73 -13.23 2.48
C VAL A 191 5.22 -14.63 2.83
N THR A 192 5.90 -15.67 2.34
CA THR A 192 5.53 -17.07 2.59
C THR A 192 6.37 -17.69 3.71
N GLY A 193 5.74 -18.46 4.59
CA GLY A 193 6.41 -19.15 5.70
C GLY A 193 6.92 -20.55 5.39
N ASP A 194 6.71 -21.10 4.19
CA ASP A 194 6.92 -22.53 3.90
C ASP A 194 8.37 -22.98 4.06
N ALA A 195 9.32 -22.18 3.55
CA ALA A 195 10.75 -22.46 3.72
C ALA A 195 11.16 -22.43 5.20
N MET A 196 10.63 -21.47 5.95
CA MET A 196 10.89 -21.35 7.39
C MET A 196 10.25 -22.50 8.18
N ARG A 197 9.04 -22.93 7.80
CA ARG A 197 8.39 -24.12 8.38
C ARG A 197 9.20 -25.38 8.14
N ALA A 198 9.71 -25.58 6.91
CA ALA A 198 10.55 -26.73 6.59
C ALA A 198 11.85 -26.71 7.42
N GLN A 199 12.52 -25.55 7.48
CA GLN A 199 13.75 -25.37 8.25
C GLN A 199 13.56 -25.66 9.75
N LEU A 200 12.41 -25.29 10.33
CA LEU A 200 12.11 -25.46 11.75
C LEU A 200 11.36 -26.76 12.08
N GLY A 201 11.05 -27.61 11.10
CA GLY A 201 10.28 -28.85 11.29
C GLY A 201 8.81 -28.64 11.65
N LEU A 202 8.19 -27.57 11.13
CA LEU A 202 6.83 -27.10 11.47
C LEU A 202 5.79 -27.34 10.36
N THR A 203 6.14 -28.05 9.28
CA THR A 203 5.26 -28.26 8.11
C THR A 203 3.91 -28.88 8.48
N ASP A 204 3.90 -29.86 9.37
CA ASP A 204 2.70 -30.59 9.81
C ASP A 204 2.19 -30.14 11.19
N LYS A 205 2.47 -28.89 11.58
CA LYS A 205 2.10 -28.32 12.88
C LYS A 205 1.15 -27.14 12.73
N PHE A 206 0.30 -26.95 13.75
CA PHE A 206 -0.44 -25.71 13.95
C PHE A 206 0.40 -24.78 14.83
N VAL A 207 0.91 -23.71 14.25
CA VAL A 207 1.95 -22.89 14.88
C VAL A 207 1.33 -21.65 15.53
N ILE A 208 1.41 -21.57 16.86
CA ILE A 208 1.07 -20.38 17.64
C ILE A 208 2.37 -19.64 17.90
N GLY A 209 2.44 -18.33 17.65
CA GLY A 209 3.71 -17.64 17.76
C GLY A 209 3.69 -16.27 18.42
N PHE A 210 4.88 -15.89 18.87
CA PHE A 210 5.21 -14.61 19.48
C PHE A 210 6.59 -14.15 19.01
N VAL A 211 6.72 -12.85 18.75
CA VAL A 211 7.96 -12.19 18.34
C VAL A 211 8.27 -11.03 19.28
N GLY A 212 9.53 -10.96 19.73
CA GLY A 212 10.12 -9.82 20.40
C GLY A 212 10.82 -10.16 21.71
N THR A 213 11.46 -9.15 22.30
CA THR A 213 12.07 -9.26 23.63
C THR A 213 10.99 -9.36 24.71
N VAL A 214 11.10 -10.33 25.61
CA VAL A 214 10.15 -10.49 26.71
C VAL A 214 10.34 -9.39 27.74
N LYS A 215 9.22 -8.79 28.15
CA LYS A 215 9.14 -7.75 29.18
C LYS A 215 7.98 -8.08 30.10
N PRO A 216 7.95 -7.58 31.35
CA PRO A 216 6.89 -7.91 32.30
C PRO A 216 5.47 -7.67 31.77
N TRP A 217 5.29 -6.68 30.89
CA TRP A 217 4.00 -6.36 30.28
C TRP A 217 3.64 -7.19 29.04
N HIS A 218 4.48 -8.13 28.60
CA HIS A 218 4.18 -9.02 27.46
C HIS A 218 3.47 -10.32 27.89
N ASP A 219 3.24 -10.57 29.18
CA ASP A 219 2.38 -11.65 29.70
C ASP A 219 2.47 -13.00 28.96
N LEU A 220 3.70 -13.53 28.85
CA LEU A 220 3.91 -14.85 28.25
C LEU A 220 3.33 -15.97 29.11
N ASP A 221 3.12 -15.73 30.41
CA ASP A 221 2.47 -16.68 31.31
C ASP A 221 1.06 -17.04 30.81
N THR A 222 0.25 -16.02 30.49
CA THR A 222 -1.08 -16.22 29.89
C THR A 222 -1.02 -16.94 28.56
N LEU A 223 -0.04 -16.62 27.69
CA LEU A 223 0.13 -17.32 26.41
C LEU A 223 0.47 -18.80 26.61
N ILE A 224 1.42 -19.11 27.49
CA ILE A 224 1.88 -20.47 27.76
C ILE A 224 0.74 -21.30 28.35
N ASP A 225 0.02 -20.76 29.33
CA ASP A 225 -1.13 -21.44 29.91
C ASP A 225 -2.26 -21.63 28.88
N ALA A 226 -2.47 -20.69 27.96
CA ALA A 226 -3.46 -20.84 26.88
C ALA A 226 -3.07 -21.94 25.88
N VAL A 227 -1.79 -22.00 25.50
CA VAL A 227 -1.27 -23.06 24.61
C VAL A 227 -1.41 -24.43 25.28
N ALA A 228 -1.09 -24.55 26.56
CA ALA A 228 -1.25 -25.80 27.32
C ALA A 228 -2.72 -26.27 27.42
N ARG A 229 -3.67 -25.32 27.43
CA ARG A 229 -5.12 -25.59 27.46
C ARG A 229 -5.71 -25.90 26.09
N THR A 230 -5.02 -25.56 25.01
CA THR A 230 -5.54 -25.74 23.65
C THR A 230 -5.63 -27.25 23.36
N PRO A 231 -6.83 -27.81 23.13
CA PRO A 231 -6.97 -29.25 22.94
C PRO A 231 -6.16 -29.70 21.74
N THR A 232 -5.36 -30.75 21.90
CA THR A 232 -4.99 -31.61 20.77
C THR A 232 -6.25 -32.36 20.36
N PRO A 233 -6.83 -32.09 19.17
CA PRO A 233 -8.10 -32.71 18.82
C PRO A 233 -7.94 -34.23 18.74
N SER A 234 -8.81 -34.97 19.43
CA SER A 234 -8.87 -36.44 19.40
C SER A 234 -10.33 -36.89 19.22
N PRO A 235 -10.65 -37.70 18.18
CA PRO A 235 -9.74 -38.15 17.13
C PRO A 235 -9.35 -37.00 16.20
N ALA A 236 -8.15 -37.10 15.61
CA ALA A 236 -7.60 -36.07 14.75
C ALA A 236 -8.56 -35.69 13.61
N PRO A 237 -8.77 -34.39 13.32
CA PRO A 237 -9.44 -33.99 12.09
C PRO A 237 -8.62 -34.48 10.89
N ALA A 238 -9.23 -34.58 9.72
CA ALA A 238 -8.64 -35.16 8.50
C ALA A 238 -7.29 -34.55 8.04
N SER A 239 -6.79 -33.49 8.71
CA SER A 239 -5.48 -32.85 8.52
C SER A 239 -4.42 -33.09 9.63
N GLY A 240 -4.74 -33.69 10.79
CA GLY A 240 -3.76 -34.32 11.69
C GLY A 240 -2.67 -33.48 12.40
N ARG A 241 -2.74 -32.13 12.44
CA ARG A 241 -1.62 -31.30 12.93
C ARG A 241 -1.61 -31.09 14.45
N GLY A 242 -0.49 -31.38 15.11
CA GLY A 242 -0.27 -31.05 16.52
C GLY A 242 0.04 -29.57 16.75
N VAL A 243 -0.36 -29.02 17.90
CA VAL A 243 -0.07 -27.62 18.30
C VAL A 243 1.42 -27.45 18.63
N HIS A 244 2.03 -26.35 18.17
CA HIS A 244 3.43 -26.03 18.42
C HIS A 244 3.60 -24.53 18.71
N LEU A 245 4.41 -24.18 19.70
CA LEU A 245 4.70 -22.80 20.08
C LEU A 245 6.01 -22.31 19.42
N LEU A 246 5.96 -21.20 18.69
CA LEU A 246 7.14 -20.56 18.10
C LEU A 246 7.42 -19.22 18.81
N LEU A 247 8.54 -19.14 19.53
CA LEU A 247 8.99 -17.90 20.17
C LEU A 247 10.24 -17.38 19.44
N VAL A 248 10.19 -16.15 18.93
CA VAL A 248 11.32 -15.52 18.22
C VAL A 248 11.78 -14.29 18.97
N GLY A 249 12.99 -14.33 19.52
CA GLY A 249 13.58 -13.20 20.24
C GLY A 249 14.36 -13.61 21.48
N ASP A 250 14.58 -12.62 22.33
CA ASP A 250 15.27 -12.79 23.61
C ASP A 250 14.29 -13.31 24.66
N ILE A 251 14.29 -14.63 24.85
CA ILE A 251 13.37 -15.38 25.73
C ILE A 251 14.12 -15.81 27.01
N PRO A 252 13.69 -15.33 28.20
CA PRO A 252 14.32 -15.67 29.48
C PRO A 252 14.27 -17.16 29.83
N ASP A 253 15.27 -17.64 30.57
CA ASP A 253 15.35 -19.06 30.98
C ASP A 253 14.15 -19.52 31.83
N ALA A 254 13.57 -18.63 32.64
CA ALA A 254 12.36 -18.93 33.41
C ALA A 254 11.19 -19.31 32.51
N VAL A 255 11.01 -18.62 31.38
CA VAL A 255 9.98 -18.91 30.37
C VAL A 255 10.25 -20.25 29.70
N ARG A 256 11.52 -20.55 29.39
CA ARG A 256 11.93 -21.85 28.82
C ARG A 256 11.60 -23.00 29.77
N ALA A 257 11.88 -22.83 31.06
CA ALA A 257 11.58 -23.81 32.08
C ALA A 257 10.07 -24.06 32.23
N GLN A 258 9.26 -23.00 32.19
CA GLN A 258 7.79 -23.09 32.27
C GLN A 258 7.18 -23.86 31.09
N ILE A 259 7.65 -23.60 29.86
CA ILE A 259 7.26 -24.34 28.66
C ILE A 259 7.56 -25.84 28.82
N ALA A 260 8.75 -26.17 29.30
CA ALA A 260 9.17 -27.55 29.53
C ALA A 260 8.32 -28.23 30.63
N GLN A 261 8.05 -27.55 31.73
CA GLN A 261 7.20 -28.05 32.83
C GLN A 261 5.76 -28.33 32.38
N ARG A 262 5.24 -27.55 31.44
CA ARG A 262 3.90 -27.72 30.85
C ARG A 262 3.86 -28.77 29.72
N GLY A 263 5.00 -29.32 29.32
CA GLY A 263 5.08 -30.33 28.24
C GLY A 263 4.71 -29.78 26.86
N ILE A 264 4.86 -28.47 26.62
CA ILE A 264 4.49 -27.83 25.35
C ILE A 264 5.59 -28.08 24.31
N ALA A 265 5.21 -28.55 23.12
CA ALA A 265 6.10 -28.60 21.97
C ALA A 265 6.41 -27.16 21.51
N ALA A 266 7.68 -26.75 21.60
CA ALA A 266 8.08 -25.38 21.29
C ALA A 266 9.42 -25.29 20.56
N THR A 267 9.53 -24.28 19.70
CA THR A 267 10.78 -23.85 19.06
C THR A 267 11.08 -22.43 19.50
N ILE A 268 12.28 -22.21 20.04
CA ILE A 268 12.72 -20.89 20.51
C ILE A 268 13.90 -20.44 19.67
N VAL A 269 13.69 -19.39 18.90
CA VAL A 269 14.67 -18.78 17.99
C VAL A 269 15.27 -17.55 18.67
N PRO A 270 16.60 -17.37 18.65
CA PRO A 270 17.24 -16.16 19.19
C PRO A 270 16.81 -14.89 18.41
N PRO A 271 17.16 -13.69 18.89
CA PRO A 271 16.93 -12.46 18.12
C PRO A 271 17.50 -12.53 16.71
N VAL A 272 16.71 -12.11 15.72
CA VAL A 272 17.08 -12.03 14.30
C VAL A 272 17.03 -10.58 13.80
N PRO A 273 17.70 -10.26 12.69
CA PRO A 273 17.51 -8.98 11.99
C PRO A 273 16.02 -8.70 11.69
N ASN A 274 15.60 -7.44 11.78
CA ASN A 274 14.19 -7.08 11.60
C ASN A 274 13.64 -7.44 10.21
N HIS A 275 14.46 -7.43 9.15
CA HIS A 275 14.04 -7.85 7.81
C HIS A 275 13.84 -9.37 7.66
N ASP A 276 14.33 -10.19 8.60
CA ASP A 276 14.12 -11.65 8.60
C ASP A 276 12.86 -12.04 9.37
N VAL A 277 12.39 -11.17 10.28
CA VAL A 277 11.19 -11.40 11.10
C VAL A 277 9.94 -11.77 10.28
N PRO A 278 9.65 -11.16 9.12
CA PRO A 278 8.46 -11.49 8.32
C PRO A 278 8.34 -12.98 7.98
N ALA A 279 9.45 -13.66 7.68
CA ALA A 279 9.45 -15.09 7.36
C ALA A 279 9.05 -15.96 8.56
N TYR A 280 9.46 -15.57 9.77
CA TYR A 280 9.05 -16.25 11.00
C TYR A 280 7.59 -15.98 11.35
N ILE A 281 7.12 -14.74 11.15
CA ILE A 281 5.70 -14.41 11.33
C ILE A 281 4.86 -15.24 10.35
N ALA A 282 5.22 -15.26 9.06
CA ALA A 282 4.50 -16.03 8.05
C ALA A 282 4.52 -17.55 8.28
N ALA A 283 5.45 -18.06 9.09
CA ALA A 283 5.47 -19.46 9.51
C ALA A 283 4.38 -19.77 10.57
N MET A 284 3.80 -18.77 11.22
CA MET A 284 2.75 -18.92 12.23
C MET A 284 1.38 -19.11 11.58
N ASP A 285 0.52 -19.94 12.19
CA ASP A 285 -0.91 -19.96 11.90
C ASP A 285 -1.65 -18.84 12.65
N VAL A 286 -1.27 -18.64 13.92
CA VAL A 286 -1.82 -17.60 14.80
C VAL A 286 -0.67 -16.88 15.50
N ALA A 287 -0.65 -15.56 15.41
CA ALA A 287 0.27 -14.72 16.18
C ALA A 287 -0.48 -14.11 17.37
N VAL A 288 0.14 -14.13 18.55
CA VAL A 288 -0.48 -13.59 19.76
C VAL A 288 0.28 -12.36 20.23
N SER A 289 -0.46 -11.29 20.55
CA SER A 289 0.03 -10.08 21.20
C SER A 289 -0.50 -10.00 22.65
N PRO A 290 0.06 -10.81 23.56
CA PRO A 290 -0.42 -10.91 24.94
C PRO A 290 0.02 -9.73 25.79
N HIS A 291 -0.88 -9.30 26.68
CA HIS A 291 -0.63 -8.25 27.68
C HIS A 291 -1.48 -8.52 28.93
N PRO A 292 -0.99 -8.15 30.12
CA PRO A 292 -1.76 -8.30 31.36
C PRO A 292 -2.81 -7.19 31.46
N ALA A 293 -3.76 -7.36 32.37
CA ALA A 293 -4.71 -6.31 32.72
C ALA A 293 -3.97 -5.11 33.33
N LEU A 294 -3.88 -4.01 32.58
CA LEU A 294 -3.16 -2.80 32.98
C LEU A 294 -4.08 -1.59 32.80
N ALA A 295 -4.44 -0.95 33.91
CA ALA A 295 -5.30 0.24 33.90
C ALA A 295 -4.66 1.43 33.15
N ASP A 296 -3.32 1.56 33.23
CA ASP A 296 -2.55 2.65 32.62
C ASP A 296 -1.87 2.22 31.31
N PHE A 297 -2.48 1.33 30.53
CA PHE A 297 -1.86 0.87 29.28
C PHE A 297 -1.82 2.00 28.24
N TYR A 298 -0.61 2.42 27.85
CA TYR A 298 -0.39 3.52 26.91
C TYR A 298 0.32 3.09 25.61
N PHE A 299 0.77 1.84 25.52
CA PHE A 299 1.65 1.38 24.45
C PHE A 299 0.92 1.23 23.11
N SER A 300 1.69 1.29 22.02
CA SER A 300 1.29 0.89 20.67
C SER A 300 2.23 -0.21 20.18
N PRO A 301 1.94 -1.51 20.40
CA PRO A 301 2.92 -2.57 20.16
C PRO A 301 3.26 -2.73 18.68
N LEU A 302 4.53 -2.54 18.28
CA LEU A 302 4.98 -2.71 16.88
C LEU A 302 4.60 -4.07 16.30
N LYS A 303 4.82 -5.13 17.08
CA LYS A 303 4.53 -6.52 16.71
C LYS A 303 3.09 -6.74 16.24
N LEU A 304 2.13 -5.99 16.79
CA LEU A 304 0.73 -6.08 16.40
C LEU A 304 0.57 -5.69 14.92
N PHE A 305 1.19 -4.58 14.52
CA PHE A 305 1.16 -4.12 13.13
C PHE A 305 1.94 -5.07 12.20
N GLU A 306 3.08 -5.60 12.66
CA GLU A 306 3.88 -6.59 11.92
C GLU A 306 3.09 -7.88 11.66
N TYR A 307 2.40 -8.43 12.67
CA TYR A 307 1.57 -9.64 12.53
C TYR A 307 0.42 -9.44 11.55
N LEU A 308 -0.30 -8.34 11.73
CA LEU A 308 -1.43 -7.97 10.87
C LEU A 308 -0.93 -7.80 9.43
N ALA A 309 0.15 -7.04 9.21
CA ALA A 309 0.69 -6.76 7.87
C ALA A 309 1.15 -8.02 7.12
N CYS A 310 1.74 -9.01 7.81
CA CYS A 310 2.10 -10.30 7.23
C CYS A 310 0.89 -11.20 6.91
N GLY A 311 -0.34 -10.77 7.20
CA GLY A 311 -1.54 -11.53 6.89
C GLY A 311 -1.78 -12.73 7.81
N VAL A 312 -1.16 -12.74 9.00
CA VAL A 312 -1.32 -13.81 9.99
C VAL A 312 -2.50 -13.49 10.91
N ALA A 313 -3.32 -14.51 11.19
CA ALA A 313 -4.43 -14.36 12.10
C ALA A 313 -3.90 -13.95 13.49
N THR A 314 -4.35 -12.79 13.97
CA THR A 314 -3.78 -12.20 15.18
C THR A 314 -4.81 -12.17 16.29
N ILE A 315 -4.39 -12.58 17.48
CA ILE A 315 -5.16 -12.46 18.73
C ILE A 315 -4.42 -11.49 19.65
N ALA A 316 -5.09 -10.46 20.16
CA ALA A 316 -4.50 -9.46 21.03
C ALA A 316 -5.33 -9.25 22.30
N ALA A 317 -4.68 -8.84 23.39
CA ALA A 317 -5.38 -8.49 24.62
C ALA A 317 -6.28 -7.26 24.41
N ASP A 318 -7.50 -7.30 24.94
CA ASP A 318 -8.49 -6.21 24.85
C ASP A 318 -8.11 -5.06 25.78
N LEU A 319 -7.26 -4.17 25.27
CA LEU A 319 -6.78 -2.98 25.95
C LEU A 319 -7.12 -1.75 25.09
N PRO A 320 -7.46 -0.59 25.68
CA PRO A 320 -8.03 0.52 24.90
C PRO A 320 -7.17 0.96 23.70
N PRO A 321 -5.84 1.17 23.81
CA PRO A 321 -5.01 1.50 22.65
C PRO A 321 -4.93 0.40 21.58
N ILE A 322 -5.04 -0.87 21.98
CA ILE A 322 -5.06 -1.99 21.03
C ILE A 322 -6.41 -2.00 20.29
N ALA A 323 -7.52 -1.77 21.01
CA ALA A 323 -8.87 -1.70 20.45
C ALA A 323 -9.09 -0.48 19.51
N GLU A 324 -8.25 0.55 19.58
CA GLU A 324 -8.23 1.65 18.58
C GLU A 324 -7.76 1.18 17.18
N VAL A 325 -7.01 0.07 17.12
CA VAL A 325 -6.44 -0.49 15.89
C VAL A 325 -7.11 -1.83 15.53
N VAL A 326 -7.45 -2.62 16.53
CA VAL A 326 -8.05 -3.95 16.39
C VAL A 326 -9.56 -3.86 16.61
N HIS A 327 -10.30 -4.25 15.58
CA HIS A 327 -11.74 -4.42 15.63
C HIS A 327 -12.03 -5.92 15.72
N ASP A 328 -12.53 -6.36 16.88
CA ASP A 328 -12.73 -7.78 17.18
C ASP A 328 -13.58 -8.49 16.11
N GLY A 329 -13.12 -9.67 15.69
CA GLY A 329 -13.75 -10.49 14.65
C GLY A 329 -13.66 -9.92 13.23
N VAL A 330 -13.15 -8.70 13.06
CA VAL A 330 -13.01 -8.05 11.75
C VAL A 330 -11.58 -8.16 11.24
N ASN A 331 -10.61 -7.58 11.94
CA ASN A 331 -9.20 -7.53 11.49
C ASN A 331 -8.23 -8.28 12.43
N ALA A 332 -8.65 -8.60 13.65
CA ALA A 332 -8.00 -9.49 14.60
C ALA A 332 -9.05 -9.95 15.65
N ARG A 333 -8.68 -10.84 16.57
CA ARG A 333 -9.49 -11.17 17.74
C ARG A 333 -8.99 -10.44 18.98
N LEU A 334 -9.92 -10.05 19.85
CA LEU A 334 -9.62 -9.51 21.18
C LEU A 334 -10.01 -10.51 22.26
N TYR A 335 -9.16 -10.69 23.27
CA TYR A 335 -9.47 -11.50 24.45
C TYR A 335 -9.29 -10.68 25.74
N PRO A 336 -10.05 -10.98 26.82
CA PRO A 336 -9.85 -10.31 28.10
C PRO A 336 -8.40 -10.44 28.60
N PRO A 337 -7.69 -9.34 28.91
CA PRO A 337 -6.29 -9.39 29.33
C PRO A 337 -6.06 -10.32 30.54
N GLY A 338 -5.04 -11.17 30.47
CA GLY A 338 -4.74 -12.18 31.50
C GLY A 338 -5.62 -13.45 31.48
N ASP A 339 -6.64 -13.54 30.63
CA ASP A 339 -7.52 -14.70 30.55
C ASP A 339 -6.99 -15.76 29.57
N SER A 340 -6.22 -16.71 30.11
CA SER A 340 -5.66 -17.83 29.33
C SER A 340 -6.72 -18.79 28.79
N ALA A 341 -7.90 -18.88 29.43
CA ALA A 341 -8.97 -19.77 28.96
C ALA A 341 -9.68 -19.16 27.74
N ALA A 342 -9.97 -17.86 27.78
CA ALA A 342 -10.52 -17.14 26.63
C ALA A 342 -9.55 -17.15 25.44
N LEU A 343 -8.26 -16.91 25.69
CA LEU A 343 -7.23 -17.00 24.66
C LEU A 343 -7.16 -18.40 24.03
N ALA A 344 -7.17 -19.47 24.84
CA ALA A 344 -7.17 -20.84 24.36
C ALA A 344 -8.41 -21.18 23.50
N ALA A 345 -9.59 -20.70 23.90
CA ALA A 345 -10.82 -20.90 23.14
C ALA A 345 -10.76 -20.27 21.75
N GLN A 346 -10.22 -19.03 21.66
CA GLN A 346 -10.04 -18.35 20.37
C GLN A 346 -8.99 -19.03 19.49
N ILE A 347 -7.89 -19.50 20.08
CA ILE A 347 -6.88 -20.30 19.37
C ILE A 347 -7.53 -21.56 18.78
N ALA A 348 -8.31 -22.29 19.58
CA ALA A 348 -8.99 -23.51 19.14
C ALA A 348 -10.02 -23.24 18.03
N GLU A 349 -10.77 -22.14 18.10
CA GLU A 349 -11.69 -21.73 17.03
C GLU A 349 -10.95 -21.49 15.70
N LEU A 350 -9.84 -20.76 15.75
CA LEU A 350 -9.01 -20.48 14.56
C LEU A 350 -8.29 -21.73 14.04
N ALA A 351 -7.94 -22.67 14.91
CA ALA A 351 -7.38 -23.96 14.53
C ALA A 351 -8.41 -24.86 13.83
N ALA A 352 -9.66 -24.84 14.29
CA ALA A 352 -10.75 -25.62 13.70
C ALA A 352 -11.29 -25.03 12.39
N ASN A 353 -11.12 -23.72 12.17
CA ASN A 353 -11.67 -23.02 11.02
C ASN A 353 -10.59 -22.26 10.23
N ASP A 354 -9.90 -23.00 9.36
CA ASP A 354 -8.96 -22.46 8.38
C ASP A 354 -9.52 -21.27 7.61
N ALA A 355 -10.82 -21.34 7.23
CA ALA A 355 -11.45 -20.30 6.45
C ALA A 355 -11.61 -19.00 7.25
N ALA A 356 -12.00 -19.08 8.52
CA ALA A 356 -12.06 -17.91 9.40
C ALA A 356 -10.65 -17.36 9.66
N ARG A 357 -9.67 -18.23 9.95
CA ARG A 357 -8.27 -17.86 10.24
C ARG A 357 -7.65 -17.04 9.13
N ARG A 358 -7.65 -17.55 7.89
CA ARG A 358 -7.05 -16.81 6.77
C ARG A 358 -7.83 -15.53 6.43
N SER A 359 -9.15 -15.50 6.65
CA SER A 359 -9.93 -14.27 6.43
C SER A 359 -9.57 -13.20 7.43
N LEU A 360 -9.37 -13.56 8.69
CA LEU A 360 -8.98 -12.64 9.74
C LEU A 360 -7.61 -12.02 9.44
N GLY A 361 -6.63 -12.85 9.07
CA GLY A 361 -5.28 -12.40 8.70
C GLY A 361 -5.29 -11.43 7.50
N TRP A 362 -6.04 -11.73 6.44
CA TRP A 362 -6.14 -10.84 5.27
C TRP A 362 -6.78 -9.48 5.61
N ASN A 363 -7.80 -9.49 6.46
CA ASN A 363 -8.46 -8.25 6.91
C ASN A 363 -7.50 -7.40 7.76
N GLY A 364 -6.70 -8.05 8.61
CA GLY A 364 -5.59 -7.45 9.36
C GLY A 364 -4.60 -6.74 8.44
N ALA A 365 -4.06 -7.47 7.46
CA ALA A 365 -3.09 -6.94 6.49
C ALA A 365 -3.65 -5.77 5.70
N SER A 366 -4.87 -5.92 5.18
CA SER A 366 -5.54 -4.87 4.43
C SER A 366 -5.71 -3.60 5.25
N TYR A 367 -6.16 -3.72 6.50
CA TYR A 367 -6.36 -2.58 7.38
C TYR A 367 -5.04 -1.88 7.73
N VAL A 368 -4.01 -2.63 8.15
CA VAL A 368 -2.73 -2.04 8.56
C VAL A 368 -1.98 -1.43 7.39
N LEU A 369 -1.87 -2.10 6.25
CA LEU A 369 -1.15 -1.58 5.08
C LEU A 369 -1.79 -0.33 4.47
N GLN A 370 -3.07 -0.07 4.77
CA GLN A 370 -3.77 1.13 4.29
C GLN A 370 -3.73 2.28 5.29
N ASN A 371 -3.67 1.99 6.59
CA ASN A 371 -3.88 3.00 7.63
C ASN A 371 -2.63 3.25 8.49
N HIS A 372 -1.74 2.27 8.60
CA HIS A 372 -0.68 2.22 9.62
C HIS A 372 0.68 1.82 9.01
N THR A 373 1.15 2.60 8.03
CA THR A 373 2.51 2.47 7.45
C THR A 373 3.39 3.66 7.82
N TRP A 374 4.70 3.45 7.94
CA TRP A 374 5.63 4.55 8.29
C TRP A 374 5.59 5.68 7.26
N SER A 375 5.50 5.32 5.97
CA SER A 375 5.29 6.26 4.87
C SER A 375 4.08 7.17 5.10
N ARG A 376 2.98 6.61 5.59
CA ARG A 376 1.74 7.34 5.88
C ARG A 376 1.85 8.18 7.15
N ASN A 377 2.46 7.64 8.21
CA ASN A 377 2.70 8.38 9.44
C ASN A 377 3.54 9.64 9.20
N ALA A 378 4.63 9.51 8.43
CA ALA A 378 5.45 10.64 8.02
C ALA A 378 4.63 11.67 7.23
N ALA A 379 3.82 11.23 6.25
CA ALA A 379 2.98 12.12 5.46
C ALA A 379 1.93 12.85 6.31
N GLN A 380 1.27 12.15 7.22
CA GLN A 380 0.23 12.69 8.09
C GLN A 380 0.79 13.70 9.09
N MET A 381 1.91 13.36 9.74
CA MET A 381 2.63 14.25 10.64
C MET A 381 3.04 15.54 9.92
N LEU A 382 3.69 15.41 8.75
CA LEU A 382 4.07 16.57 7.95
C LEU A 382 2.85 17.41 7.55
N GLY A 383 1.72 16.76 7.23
CA GLY A 383 0.47 17.42 6.85
C GLY A 383 -0.15 18.22 8.00
N TRP A 384 0.00 17.77 9.24
CA TRP A 384 -0.44 18.52 10.42
C TRP A 384 0.41 19.76 10.69
N ILE A 385 1.73 19.66 10.53
CA ILE A 385 2.65 20.77 10.82
C ILE A 385 2.75 21.78 9.66
N PHE A 386 2.61 21.32 8.40
CA PHE A 386 2.63 22.16 7.21
C PHE A 386 1.35 22.01 6.36
N PRO A 387 0.17 22.39 6.88
CA PRO A 387 -1.12 22.19 6.21
C PRO A 387 -1.21 22.88 4.84
N HIS A 388 -0.49 23.98 4.64
CA HIS A 388 -0.46 24.72 3.36
C HIS A 388 0.64 24.25 2.38
N ARG A 389 1.58 23.39 2.80
CA ARG A 389 2.61 22.81 1.90
C ARG A 389 2.24 21.41 1.39
N LEU A 390 1.21 20.76 1.95
CA LEU A 390 0.88 19.36 1.69
C LEU A 390 -0.53 19.13 1.13
N ALA A 391 -1.14 20.13 0.51
CA ALA A 391 -2.44 20.00 -0.16
C ALA A 391 -2.48 18.92 -1.27
N ASN A 392 -1.33 18.33 -1.64
CA ASN A 392 -1.18 17.40 -2.75
C ASN A 392 -0.50 16.08 -2.36
N THR A 393 -0.98 15.38 -1.33
CA THR A 393 -0.66 13.95 -1.19
C THR A 393 -1.96 13.18 -1.05
N ILE A 394 -2.38 12.54 -2.16
CA ILE A 394 -3.49 11.58 -2.16
C ILE A 394 -3.17 10.51 -1.12
N SER A 395 -3.96 10.52 -0.05
CA SER A 395 -4.14 9.35 0.78
C SER A 395 -4.62 8.22 -0.13
N ALA A 396 -3.81 7.18 -0.31
CA ALA A 396 -4.28 5.90 -0.80
C ALA A 396 -5.47 5.49 0.09
N ALA A 397 -6.66 5.48 -0.49
CA ALA A 397 -7.91 5.24 0.22
C ALA A 397 -7.99 3.77 0.67
N PRO A 398 -8.40 3.51 1.91
CA PRO A 398 -8.62 2.14 2.40
C PRO A 398 -9.65 1.34 1.58
N LEU A 399 -9.55 0.02 1.67
CA LEU A 399 -10.59 -0.98 1.44
C LEU A 399 -11.68 -0.79 2.49
N PHE A 400 -12.79 -0.16 2.11
CA PHE A 400 -13.95 -0.04 2.99
C PHE A 400 -15.15 -0.85 2.51
N ASP A 401 -14.94 -1.85 1.64
CA ASP A 401 -16.03 -2.65 1.09
C ASP A 401 -15.93 -4.10 1.57
N ASP A 402 -16.70 -4.42 2.60
CA ASP A 402 -16.83 -5.76 3.19
C ASP A 402 -17.30 -6.82 2.17
N LYS A 403 -18.00 -6.43 1.09
CA LYS A 403 -18.39 -7.36 0.03
C LYS A 403 -17.17 -7.73 -0.79
N LEU A 404 -16.45 -6.75 -1.32
CA LEU A 404 -15.23 -6.99 -2.10
C LEU A 404 -14.17 -7.73 -1.27
N ARG A 405 -14.03 -7.41 0.03
CA ARG A 405 -13.10 -8.09 0.95
C ARG A 405 -13.35 -9.60 1.05
N ARG A 406 -14.59 -10.03 1.22
CA ARG A 406 -14.97 -11.47 1.27
C ARG A 406 -14.75 -12.19 -0.06
N LYS A 407 -14.95 -11.49 -1.17
CA LYS A 407 -14.72 -12.04 -2.52
C LYS A 407 -13.23 -12.22 -2.80
N LEU A 408 -12.42 -11.23 -2.43
CA LEU A 408 -10.96 -11.32 -2.51
C LEU A 408 -10.43 -12.47 -1.66
N TYR A 409 -10.95 -12.62 -0.44
CA TYR A 409 -10.57 -13.73 0.43
C TYR A 409 -10.70 -15.11 -0.24
N ARG A 410 -11.82 -15.35 -0.93
CA ARG A 410 -12.05 -16.60 -1.67
C ARG A 410 -11.12 -16.72 -2.87
N ALA A 411 -10.93 -15.63 -3.61
CA ALA A 411 -10.08 -15.61 -4.79
C ALA A 411 -8.58 -15.75 -4.47
N THR A 412 -8.10 -15.26 -3.32
CA THR A 412 -6.68 -15.30 -2.94
C THR A 412 -6.29 -16.53 -2.11
N ARG A 413 -7.21 -17.46 -1.86
CA ARG A 413 -6.92 -18.74 -1.19
C ARG A 413 -6.77 -19.86 -2.19
N ALA A 414 -5.58 -20.41 -2.30
CA ALA A 414 -5.27 -21.47 -3.26
C ALA A 414 -6.23 -22.66 -3.20
N ASP A 415 -6.61 -23.12 -2.00
CA ASP A 415 -7.52 -24.25 -1.80
C ASP A 415 -8.99 -23.93 -2.14
N ILE A 416 -9.45 -22.69 -1.95
CA ILE A 416 -10.82 -22.28 -2.29
C ILE A 416 -10.91 -21.92 -3.78
N ALA A 417 -9.93 -21.15 -4.26
CA ALA A 417 -9.83 -20.73 -5.64
C ALA A 417 -9.58 -21.90 -6.58
N GLY A 418 -8.71 -22.85 -6.20
CA GLY A 418 -8.45 -24.05 -6.97
C GLY A 418 -9.72 -24.84 -7.25
N ASP A 419 -10.51 -25.12 -6.22
CA ASP A 419 -11.76 -25.88 -6.35
C ASP A 419 -12.80 -25.14 -7.21
N LEU A 420 -13.03 -23.86 -6.94
CA LEU A 420 -14.03 -23.07 -7.68
C LEU A 420 -13.63 -22.81 -9.14
N LEU A 421 -12.33 -22.60 -9.42
CA LEU A 421 -11.81 -22.49 -10.78
C LEU A 421 -11.97 -23.82 -11.51
N SER A 422 -11.61 -24.93 -10.88
CA SER A 422 -11.71 -26.28 -11.47
C SER A 422 -13.15 -26.72 -11.72
N ALA A 423 -14.10 -26.24 -10.92
CA ALA A 423 -15.52 -26.53 -11.10
C ALA A 423 -16.15 -25.77 -12.26
N GLN A 424 -15.64 -24.58 -12.59
CA GLN A 424 -16.28 -23.65 -13.53
C GLN A 424 -15.55 -23.50 -14.87
N ILE A 425 -14.25 -23.82 -14.93
CA ILE A 425 -13.50 -23.86 -16.18
C ILE A 425 -13.65 -25.26 -16.78
N ALA A 426 -13.96 -25.33 -18.08
CA ALA A 426 -14.27 -26.58 -18.79
C ALA A 426 -13.12 -27.60 -18.77
N GLU A 427 -11.88 -27.15 -18.57
CA GLU A 427 -10.70 -27.98 -18.40
C GLU A 427 -10.50 -28.26 -16.91
N LYS A 428 -10.48 -29.54 -16.53
CA LYS A 428 -10.23 -29.93 -15.13
C LYS A 428 -8.75 -29.74 -14.82
N PHE A 429 -8.46 -28.94 -13.80
CA PHE A 429 -7.12 -28.76 -13.25
C PHE A 429 -7.02 -29.45 -11.89
N ASP A 430 -5.84 -29.98 -11.58
CA ASP A 430 -5.59 -30.72 -10.34
C ASP A 430 -4.92 -29.84 -9.27
N ALA A 431 -4.26 -28.75 -9.67
CA ALA A 431 -3.56 -27.87 -8.75
C ALA A 431 -3.53 -26.40 -9.22
N LEU A 432 -3.43 -25.49 -8.25
CA LEU A 432 -3.12 -24.08 -8.43
C LEU A 432 -1.69 -23.87 -7.90
N THR A 433 -0.76 -23.55 -8.80
CA THR A 433 0.69 -23.53 -8.50
C THR A 433 1.27 -22.13 -8.35
N ARG A 434 0.56 -21.10 -8.82
CA ARG A 434 0.92 -19.69 -8.60
C ARG A 434 -0.33 -18.86 -8.35
N LEU A 435 -0.22 -17.88 -7.45
CA LEU A 435 -1.24 -16.87 -7.19
C LEU A 435 -0.55 -15.52 -6.97
N GLU A 436 -0.84 -14.54 -7.81
CA GLU A 436 -0.23 -13.21 -7.74
C GLU A 436 -1.26 -12.11 -7.95
N ILE A 437 -1.29 -11.11 -7.06
CA ILE A 437 -2.14 -9.94 -7.26
C ILE A 437 -1.42 -8.97 -8.19
N LEU A 438 -1.90 -8.86 -9.44
CA LEU A 438 -1.32 -7.95 -10.44
C LEU A 438 -1.74 -6.49 -10.22
N LYS A 439 -2.98 -6.25 -9.80
CA LYS A 439 -3.52 -4.89 -9.68
C LYS A 439 -4.64 -4.79 -8.67
N TYR A 440 -4.54 -3.83 -7.77
CA TYR A 440 -5.57 -3.57 -6.77
C TYR A 440 -6.11 -2.14 -6.87
N LYS A 441 -7.42 -1.98 -7.16
CA LYS A 441 -8.12 -0.68 -7.14
C LYS A 441 -9.14 -0.68 -5.99
N PRO A 442 -8.85 0.01 -4.86
CA PRO A 442 -9.72 0.05 -3.70
C PRO A 442 -11.18 0.32 -4.03
N ARG A 443 -12.09 -0.47 -3.42
CA ARG A 443 -13.55 -0.41 -3.61
C ARG A 443 -14.06 -0.62 -5.06
N ARG A 444 -13.20 -1.02 -6.01
CA ARG A 444 -13.58 -1.17 -7.43
C ARG A 444 -13.33 -2.58 -7.97
N ARG A 445 -12.06 -2.99 -8.05
CA ARG A 445 -11.65 -4.27 -8.64
C ARG A 445 -10.28 -4.72 -8.18
N CYS A 446 -10.02 -6.01 -8.25
CA CYS A 446 -8.68 -6.62 -8.14
C CYS A 446 -8.43 -7.50 -9.36
N VAL A 447 -7.19 -7.56 -9.83
CA VAL A 447 -6.75 -8.44 -10.91
C VAL A 447 -5.70 -9.38 -10.32
N ILE A 448 -5.94 -10.67 -10.47
CA ILE A 448 -5.14 -11.77 -9.91
C ILE A 448 -4.69 -12.65 -11.08
N ALA A 449 -3.43 -13.07 -11.08
CA ALA A 449 -2.90 -14.09 -11.97
C ALA A 449 -2.83 -15.43 -11.25
N TYR A 450 -3.20 -16.50 -11.96
CA TYR A 450 -3.06 -17.87 -11.48
C TYR A 450 -2.34 -18.71 -12.52
N ASP A 451 -1.56 -19.68 -12.04
CA ASP A 451 -1.06 -20.78 -12.87
C ASP A 451 -1.79 -22.06 -12.43
N LEU A 452 -2.56 -22.65 -13.35
CA LEU A 452 -3.33 -23.87 -13.11
C LEU A 452 -2.64 -25.08 -13.77
N THR A 453 -2.49 -26.17 -13.03
CA THR A 453 -1.80 -27.38 -13.52
C THR A 453 -2.78 -28.53 -13.69
N ASP A 454 -2.77 -29.17 -14.86
CA ASP A 454 -3.59 -30.36 -15.14
C ASP A 454 -2.90 -31.69 -14.76
N ARG A 455 -3.61 -32.82 -14.93
CA ARG A 455 -3.10 -34.18 -14.68
C ARG A 455 -1.85 -34.56 -15.48
N ALA A 456 -1.64 -33.90 -16.61
CA ALA A 456 -0.50 -34.09 -17.48
C ALA A 456 0.64 -33.12 -17.16
N SER A 457 0.58 -32.44 -16.01
CA SER A 457 1.53 -31.42 -15.56
C SER A 457 1.64 -30.21 -16.49
N ARG A 458 0.63 -29.94 -17.31
CA ARG A 458 0.60 -28.74 -18.17
C ARG A 458 0.09 -27.55 -17.36
N VAL A 459 0.82 -26.44 -17.45
CA VAL A 459 0.50 -25.18 -16.75
C VAL A 459 -0.27 -24.25 -17.68
N THR A 460 -1.43 -23.80 -17.24
CA THR A 460 -2.31 -22.86 -17.93
C THR A 460 -2.38 -21.55 -17.14
N PRO A 461 -1.76 -20.46 -17.63
CA PRO A 461 -1.81 -19.17 -16.95
C PRO A 461 -3.14 -18.47 -17.24
N ILE A 462 -3.82 -18.01 -16.19
CA ILE A 462 -5.12 -17.32 -16.28
C ILE A 462 -5.11 -16.01 -15.48
N ILE A 463 -6.05 -15.14 -15.81
CA ILE A 463 -6.31 -13.88 -15.12
C ILE A 463 -7.72 -13.91 -14.53
N GLY A 464 -7.83 -13.69 -13.23
CA GLY A 464 -9.08 -13.46 -12.50
C GLY A 464 -9.26 -11.98 -12.17
N LYS A 465 -10.32 -11.37 -12.70
CA LYS A 465 -10.75 -10.01 -12.37
C LYS A 465 -11.89 -10.06 -11.36
N VAL A 466 -11.58 -9.79 -10.09
CA VAL A 466 -12.53 -9.75 -8.98
C VAL A 466 -13.18 -8.37 -8.92
N PHE A 467 -14.50 -8.31 -9.00
CA PHE A 467 -15.28 -7.08 -8.92
C PHE A 467 -16.05 -6.98 -7.60
N ARG A 468 -16.44 -5.75 -7.25
CA ARG A 468 -17.31 -5.49 -6.09
C ARG A 468 -18.77 -5.91 -6.31
N ASP A 469 -19.17 -6.03 -7.56
CA ASP A 469 -20.54 -6.21 -8.03
C ASP A 469 -20.55 -7.18 -9.24
N ASP A 470 -21.74 -7.56 -9.73
CA ASP A 470 -21.89 -8.57 -10.79
C ASP A 470 -21.58 -8.03 -12.20
N ARG A 471 -20.85 -6.92 -12.32
CA ARG A 471 -20.39 -6.45 -13.64
C ARG A 471 -19.52 -7.46 -14.36
N GLY A 472 -18.79 -8.31 -13.62
CA GLY A 472 -17.98 -9.37 -14.20
C GLY A 472 -18.80 -10.39 -15.01
N ALA A 473 -20.08 -10.60 -14.66
CA ALA A 473 -20.97 -11.47 -15.44
C ALA A 473 -21.20 -10.88 -16.83
N HIS A 474 -21.52 -9.58 -16.88
CA HIS A 474 -21.69 -8.85 -18.13
C HIS A 474 -20.39 -8.83 -18.95
N HIS A 475 -19.23 -8.64 -18.29
CA HIS A 475 -17.91 -8.73 -18.94
C HIS A 475 -17.66 -10.08 -19.59
N PHE A 476 -18.03 -11.17 -18.90
CA PHE A 476 -17.93 -12.50 -19.45
C PHE A 476 -18.84 -12.69 -20.68
N GLU A 477 -20.10 -12.27 -20.60
CA GLU A 477 -21.08 -12.45 -21.68
C GLU A 477 -20.67 -11.75 -22.98
N PHE A 478 -20.35 -10.45 -22.95
CA PHE A 478 -20.01 -9.74 -24.18
C PHE A 478 -18.63 -10.16 -24.72
N GLN A 479 -17.65 -10.48 -23.86
CA GLN A 479 -16.36 -10.97 -24.35
C GLN A 479 -16.50 -12.36 -24.95
N ARG A 480 -17.38 -13.21 -24.41
CA ARG A 480 -17.70 -14.51 -25.03
C ARG A 480 -18.33 -14.31 -26.40
N ALA A 481 -19.24 -13.35 -26.54
CA ALA A 481 -19.82 -12.99 -27.82
C ALA A 481 -18.76 -12.49 -28.81
N LEU A 482 -17.85 -11.58 -28.39
CA LEU A 482 -16.74 -11.12 -29.24
C LEU A 482 -15.81 -12.26 -29.66
N TRP A 483 -15.47 -13.16 -28.73
CA TRP A 483 -14.63 -14.32 -29.00
C TRP A 483 -15.26 -15.24 -30.06
N GLN A 484 -16.58 -15.39 -30.03
CA GLN A 484 -17.35 -16.15 -31.03
C GLN A 484 -17.52 -15.36 -32.35
N ASP A 485 -17.62 -14.03 -32.27
CA ASP A 485 -17.76 -13.08 -33.39
C ASP A 485 -16.40 -12.65 -33.94
N GLY A 486 -15.55 -13.63 -34.25
CA GLY A 486 -14.32 -13.38 -35.01
C GLY A 486 -13.11 -12.88 -34.22
N PHE A 487 -13.16 -12.75 -32.89
CA PHE A 487 -11.97 -12.46 -32.05
C PHE A 487 -11.36 -13.69 -31.35
N GLY A 488 -11.82 -14.89 -31.68
CA GLY A 488 -11.31 -16.14 -31.11
C GLY A 488 -10.09 -16.72 -31.81
N VAL A 489 -9.65 -17.91 -31.37
CA VAL A 489 -8.46 -18.60 -31.89
C VAL A 489 -8.47 -18.83 -33.42
N HIS A 490 -9.66 -18.95 -34.02
CA HIS A 490 -9.86 -19.17 -35.44
C HIS A 490 -9.94 -17.87 -36.27
N ALA A 491 -9.72 -16.70 -35.67
CA ALA A 491 -9.64 -15.43 -36.37
C ALA A 491 -8.53 -15.48 -37.43
N ARG A 492 -8.92 -15.46 -38.72
CA ARG A 492 -8.00 -15.58 -39.86
C ARG A 492 -7.05 -14.40 -40.03
N ASP A 493 -7.44 -13.25 -39.47
CA ASP A 493 -6.66 -12.01 -39.47
C ASP A 493 -5.65 -11.94 -38.30
N GLY A 494 -5.59 -12.95 -37.43
CA GLY A 494 -4.68 -12.99 -36.29
C GLY A 494 -5.03 -12.01 -35.15
N MET A 495 -6.18 -11.32 -35.23
CA MET A 495 -6.61 -10.31 -34.26
C MET A 495 -7.59 -10.94 -33.26
N THR A 496 -7.16 -11.06 -32.01
CA THR A 496 -7.92 -11.75 -30.95
C THR A 496 -8.16 -10.86 -29.74
N ILE A 497 -9.07 -11.27 -28.85
CA ILE A 497 -9.12 -10.77 -27.46
C ILE A 497 -8.50 -11.80 -26.52
N ALA A 498 -8.42 -11.57 -25.22
CA ALA A 498 -8.11 -12.66 -24.29
C ALA A 498 -9.29 -13.64 -24.17
N ARG A 499 -9.06 -14.95 -24.19
CA ARG A 499 -10.15 -15.94 -24.16
C ARG A 499 -10.93 -15.82 -22.85
N PRO A 500 -12.23 -15.48 -22.88
CA PRO A 500 -13.07 -15.53 -21.69
C PRO A 500 -13.33 -16.99 -21.32
N LEU A 501 -13.04 -17.36 -20.08
CA LEU A 501 -13.14 -18.75 -19.60
C LEU A 501 -14.42 -18.96 -18.79
N ALA A 502 -14.65 -18.14 -17.77
CA ALA A 502 -15.80 -18.29 -16.88
C ALA A 502 -16.15 -16.99 -16.13
N TYR A 503 -17.34 -16.97 -15.54
CA TYR A 503 -17.67 -16.06 -14.45
C TYR A 503 -18.02 -16.85 -13.19
N ILE A 504 -17.29 -16.61 -12.10
CA ILE A 504 -17.46 -17.31 -10.82
C ILE A 504 -18.21 -16.40 -9.86
N SER A 505 -19.51 -16.65 -9.69
CA SER A 505 -20.43 -15.81 -8.91
C SER A 505 -20.05 -15.70 -7.43
N GLU A 506 -19.50 -16.79 -6.87
CA GLU A 506 -19.05 -16.94 -5.49
C GLU A 506 -17.93 -15.96 -5.17
N MET A 507 -17.13 -15.62 -6.18
CA MET A 507 -16.01 -14.69 -6.14
C MET A 507 -16.30 -13.37 -6.85
N GLN A 508 -17.46 -13.21 -7.52
CA GLN A 508 -17.73 -12.11 -8.44
C GLN A 508 -16.54 -11.85 -9.39
N MET A 509 -16.00 -12.95 -9.91
CA MET A 509 -14.74 -12.95 -10.64
C MET A 509 -14.98 -13.34 -12.09
N PHE A 510 -14.56 -12.48 -13.00
CA PHE A 510 -14.44 -12.81 -14.41
C PHE A 510 -13.07 -13.44 -14.66
N VAL A 511 -13.04 -14.61 -15.30
CA VAL A 511 -11.84 -15.40 -15.56
C VAL A 511 -11.57 -15.46 -17.06
N GLN A 512 -10.32 -15.21 -17.45
CA GLN A 512 -9.86 -15.26 -18.84
C GLN A 512 -8.44 -15.87 -18.92
N GLU A 513 -8.04 -16.36 -20.10
CA GLU A 513 -6.65 -16.76 -20.33
C GLU A 513 -5.70 -15.57 -20.21
N ARG A 514 -4.47 -15.82 -19.73
CA ARG A 514 -3.39 -14.84 -19.79
C ARG A 514 -2.83 -14.82 -21.20
N ALA A 515 -3.10 -13.75 -21.93
CA ALA A 515 -2.57 -13.55 -23.27
C ALA A 515 -1.03 -13.40 -23.24
N PRO A 516 -0.28 -14.10 -24.12
CA PRO A 516 1.16 -13.93 -24.27
C PRO A 516 1.48 -12.73 -25.17
N GLY A 517 2.71 -12.25 -25.10
CA GLY A 517 3.25 -11.24 -26.00
C GLY A 517 3.80 -10.01 -25.27
N GLN A 518 4.33 -9.09 -26.07
CA GLN A 518 4.86 -7.80 -25.63
C GLN A 518 3.89 -6.68 -25.98
N THR A 519 3.84 -5.65 -25.16
CA THR A 519 3.09 -4.42 -25.43
C THR A 519 3.81 -3.57 -26.48
N LEU A 520 3.09 -2.61 -27.07
CA LEU A 520 3.69 -1.70 -28.05
C LEU A 520 4.73 -0.75 -27.42
N GLU A 521 4.58 -0.43 -26.13
CA GLU A 521 5.57 0.31 -25.33
C GLU A 521 6.90 -0.44 -25.25
N GLU A 522 6.88 -1.73 -24.95
CA GLU A 522 8.08 -2.57 -24.89
C GLU A 522 8.76 -2.73 -26.27
N LEU A 523 7.99 -2.58 -27.34
CA LEU A 523 8.45 -2.68 -28.72
C LEU A 523 8.83 -1.33 -29.34
N VAL A 524 8.83 -0.22 -28.59
CA VAL A 524 9.02 1.13 -29.15
C VAL A 524 10.34 1.31 -29.92
N ASN A 525 11.38 0.56 -29.55
CA ASN A 525 12.69 0.57 -30.22
C ASN A 525 12.89 -0.64 -31.15
N ALA A 526 11.88 -1.50 -31.31
CA ALA A 526 11.96 -2.71 -32.11
C ALA A 526 11.71 -2.39 -33.61
N PRO A 527 12.39 -3.08 -34.56
CA PRO A 527 12.19 -2.86 -35.99
C PRO A 527 10.73 -3.03 -36.46
N GLU A 528 9.98 -3.89 -35.80
CA GLU A 528 8.57 -4.17 -36.11
C GLU A 528 7.58 -3.14 -35.54
N PHE A 529 8.03 -2.12 -34.79
CA PHE A 529 7.15 -1.16 -34.11
C PHE A 529 6.10 -0.54 -35.06
N ILE A 530 6.54 -0.08 -36.23
CA ILE A 530 5.68 0.56 -37.23
C ILE A 530 4.59 -0.41 -37.72
N GLU A 531 4.95 -1.67 -37.97
CA GLU A 531 4.00 -2.72 -38.35
C GLU A 531 2.97 -2.95 -37.22
N ARG A 532 3.43 -2.98 -35.96
CA ARG A 532 2.56 -3.17 -34.79
C ARG A 532 1.60 -2.00 -34.56
N VAL A 533 2.02 -0.77 -34.87
CA VAL A 533 1.14 0.42 -34.89
C VAL A 533 0.03 0.25 -35.91
N GLN A 534 0.33 -0.19 -37.14
CA GLN A 534 -0.69 -0.45 -38.17
C GLN A 534 -1.63 -1.60 -37.77
N GLN A 535 -1.10 -2.67 -37.18
CA GLN A 535 -1.92 -3.75 -36.62
C GLN A 535 -2.86 -3.25 -35.52
N SER A 536 -2.43 -2.30 -34.70
CA SER A 536 -3.27 -1.66 -33.67
C SER A 536 -4.47 -0.95 -34.29
N ALA A 537 -4.28 -0.21 -35.39
CA ALA A 537 -5.35 0.44 -36.14
C ALA A 537 -6.35 -0.58 -36.72
N ALA A 538 -5.84 -1.71 -37.21
CA ALA A 538 -6.66 -2.79 -37.72
C ALA A 538 -7.52 -3.46 -36.64
N VAL A 539 -6.96 -3.68 -35.44
CA VAL A 539 -7.68 -4.26 -34.30
C VAL A 539 -8.84 -3.37 -33.87
N ILE A 540 -8.61 -2.07 -33.71
CA ILE A 540 -9.68 -1.17 -33.26
C ILE A 540 -10.75 -0.94 -34.34
N ALA A 541 -10.35 -0.90 -35.63
CA ALA A 541 -11.30 -0.89 -36.74
C ALA A 541 -12.20 -2.14 -36.74
N LYS A 542 -11.61 -3.31 -36.50
CA LYS A 542 -12.35 -4.57 -36.35
C LYS A 542 -13.32 -4.52 -35.16
N LEU A 543 -12.89 -3.98 -34.02
CA LEU A 543 -13.75 -3.82 -32.85
C LEU A 543 -14.93 -2.89 -33.15
N HIS A 544 -14.71 -1.78 -33.86
CA HIS A 544 -15.78 -0.85 -34.22
C HIS A 544 -16.80 -1.42 -35.21
N ALA A 545 -16.42 -2.45 -35.97
CA ALA A 545 -17.27 -3.12 -36.95
C ALA A 545 -18.00 -4.38 -36.40
N THR A 546 -17.75 -4.78 -35.15
CA THR A 546 -18.42 -5.95 -34.57
C THR A 546 -19.93 -5.74 -34.44
N MET A 547 -20.68 -6.83 -34.59
CA MET A 547 -22.13 -6.83 -34.36
C MET A 547 -22.47 -7.08 -32.87
N VAL A 548 -21.47 -7.33 -32.02
CA VAL A 548 -21.67 -7.55 -30.59
C VAL A 548 -22.09 -6.24 -29.92
N ALA A 549 -23.33 -6.21 -29.44
CA ALA A 549 -23.90 -5.06 -28.76
C ALA A 549 -23.16 -4.76 -27.44
N PRO A 550 -22.59 -3.56 -27.26
CA PRO A 550 -21.99 -3.17 -26.00
C PRO A 550 -23.05 -2.99 -24.89
N PRO A 551 -22.69 -3.23 -23.62
CA PRO A 551 -23.65 -3.21 -22.52
C PRO A 551 -24.14 -1.81 -22.13
N LYS A 552 -23.48 -0.75 -22.61
CA LYS A 552 -23.72 0.64 -22.23
C LYS A 552 -23.52 1.56 -23.42
N THR A 553 -24.08 2.75 -23.35
CA THR A 553 -23.77 3.85 -24.27
C THR A 553 -22.90 4.87 -23.55
N TYR A 554 -21.91 5.43 -24.23
CA TYR A 554 -21.08 6.53 -23.76
C TYR A 554 -21.11 7.67 -24.75
N THR A 555 -21.56 8.82 -24.30
CA THR A 555 -21.86 9.98 -25.14
C THR A 555 -20.82 11.08 -24.96
N ARG A 556 -20.85 12.07 -25.85
CA ARG A 556 -20.06 13.30 -25.67
C ARG A 556 -20.37 14.02 -24.36
N ALA A 557 -21.62 13.98 -23.90
CA ALA A 557 -22.00 14.56 -22.62
C ALA A 557 -21.31 13.86 -21.43
N ASP A 558 -21.16 12.53 -21.50
CA ASP A 558 -20.43 11.78 -20.48
C ASP A 558 -18.93 12.13 -20.48
N GLU A 559 -18.33 12.33 -21.66
CA GLU A 559 -16.95 12.81 -21.79
C GLU A 559 -16.76 14.20 -21.18
N LEU A 560 -17.67 15.14 -21.46
CA LEU A 560 -17.64 16.48 -20.88
C LEU A 560 -17.81 16.45 -19.35
N ALA A 561 -18.66 15.56 -18.83
CA ALA A 561 -18.81 15.38 -17.39
C ALA A 561 -17.51 14.87 -16.73
N GLN A 562 -16.79 13.98 -17.42
CA GLN A 562 -15.48 13.50 -16.98
C GLN A 562 -14.42 14.60 -17.01
N ILE A 563 -14.37 15.38 -18.09
CA ILE A 563 -13.49 16.55 -18.20
C ILE A 563 -13.77 17.53 -17.06
N ALA A 564 -15.03 17.85 -16.78
CA ALA A 564 -15.40 18.74 -15.67
C ALA A 564 -14.95 18.20 -14.30
N ALA A 565 -15.02 16.88 -14.09
CA ALA A 565 -14.49 16.25 -12.88
C ALA A 565 -12.96 16.39 -12.82
N TRP A 566 -12.25 16.10 -13.91
CA TRP A 566 -10.80 16.28 -13.99
C TRP A 566 -10.39 17.73 -13.80
N THR A 567 -11.13 18.71 -14.33
CA THR A 567 -10.86 20.13 -14.14
C THR A 567 -10.90 20.51 -12.66
N ARG A 568 -11.91 20.04 -11.92
CA ARG A 568 -11.99 20.30 -10.46
C ARG A 568 -10.78 19.74 -9.74
N ASP A 569 -10.35 18.53 -10.10
CA ASP A 569 -9.13 17.94 -9.56
C ASP A 569 -7.92 18.81 -9.94
N LEU A 570 -7.66 19.04 -11.23
CA LEU A 570 -6.53 19.82 -11.75
C LEU A 570 -6.42 21.22 -11.08
N VAL A 571 -7.55 21.91 -10.89
CA VAL A 571 -7.63 23.20 -10.18
C VAL A 571 -7.19 23.06 -8.72
N ALA A 572 -7.65 22.02 -8.02
CA ALA A 572 -7.24 21.75 -6.65
C ALA A 572 -5.73 21.43 -6.57
N TRP A 573 -5.20 20.68 -7.55
CA TRP A 573 -3.80 20.28 -7.61
C TRP A 573 -2.85 21.43 -7.97
N LYS A 574 -3.22 22.29 -8.92
CA LYS A 574 -2.38 23.38 -9.43
C LYS A 574 -3.17 24.70 -9.42
N PRO A 575 -3.45 25.30 -8.25
CA PRO A 575 -4.28 26.51 -8.13
C PRO A 575 -3.77 27.71 -8.94
N LYS A 576 -2.45 27.78 -9.18
CA LYS A 576 -1.84 28.83 -10.01
C LYS A 576 -2.32 28.80 -11.46
N HIS A 577 -2.69 27.63 -11.97
CA HIS A 577 -3.26 27.43 -13.32
C HIS A 577 -4.78 27.33 -13.30
N ALA A 578 -5.45 27.67 -12.19
CA ALA A 578 -6.90 27.48 -12.07
C ALA A 578 -7.69 28.24 -13.15
N ALA A 579 -7.28 29.47 -13.46
CA ALA A 579 -7.86 30.25 -14.53
C ALA A 579 -7.64 29.60 -15.91
N ASP A 580 -6.45 29.02 -16.14
CA ASP A 580 -6.13 28.31 -17.37
C ASP A 580 -6.97 27.04 -17.53
N PHE A 581 -7.05 26.18 -16.51
CA PHE A 581 -7.87 24.97 -16.59
C PHE A 581 -9.35 25.29 -16.78
N THR A 582 -9.84 26.35 -16.15
CA THR A 582 -11.22 26.82 -16.32
C THR A 582 -11.46 27.31 -17.74
N ARG A 583 -10.51 28.05 -18.32
CA ARG A 583 -10.54 28.50 -19.72
C ARG A 583 -10.50 27.30 -20.67
N GLN A 584 -9.55 26.38 -20.50
CA GLN A 584 -9.40 25.17 -21.31
C GLN A 584 -10.66 24.29 -21.26
N HIS A 585 -11.22 24.05 -20.08
CA HIS A 585 -12.48 23.32 -19.91
C HIS A 585 -13.64 24.03 -20.62
N THR A 586 -13.73 25.35 -20.49
CA THR A 586 -14.77 26.14 -21.18
C THR A 586 -14.62 26.06 -22.69
N ALA A 587 -13.40 26.11 -23.20
CA ALA A 587 -13.08 25.96 -24.62
C ALA A 587 -13.43 24.56 -25.15
N LEU A 588 -13.06 23.51 -24.42
CA LEU A 588 -13.44 22.12 -24.76
C LEU A 588 -14.96 21.96 -24.80
N ARG A 589 -15.68 22.53 -23.84
CA ARG A 589 -17.15 22.49 -23.83
C ARG A 589 -17.75 23.24 -25.03
N ALA A 590 -17.28 24.45 -25.31
CA ALA A 590 -17.74 25.23 -26.46
C ALA A 590 -17.44 24.52 -27.80
N TRP A 591 -16.26 23.90 -27.93
CA TRP A 591 -15.92 23.10 -29.11
C TRP A 591 -16.84 21.87 -29.23
N ALA A 592 -17.13 21.18 -28.13
CA ALA A 592 -18.03 20.03 -28.14
C ALA A 592 -19.43 20.37 -28.68
N ASP A 593 -19.91 21.59 -28.45
CA ASP A 593 -21.21 22.08 -28.93
C ASP A 593 -21.23 22.36 -30.44
N THR A 594 -20.09 22.60 -31.08
CA THR A 594 -20.01 22.84 -32.54
C THR A 594 -19.86 21.55 -33.36
N LEU A 595 -19.56 20.44 -32.71
CA LEU A 595 -19.24 19.18 -33.40
C LEU A 595 -20.50 18.46 -33.90
N PRO A 596 -20.46 17.90 -35.13
CA PRO A 596 -21.57 17.15 -35.69
C PRO A 596 -21.91 15.91 -34.87
N ARG A 597 -23.16 15.44 -34.97
CA ARG A 597 -23.60 14.22 -34.29
C ARG A 597 -22.86 13.00 -34.85
N ALA A 598 -22.38 12.13 -33.98
CA ALA A 598 -21.72 10.89 -34.36
C ALA A 598 -22.71 9.72 -34.41
N GLU A 599 -22.53 8.83 -35.38
CA GLU A 599 -23.05 7.48 -35.28
C GLU A 599 -22.18 6.70 -34.29
N LEU A 600 -22.83 6.15 -33.26
CA LEU A 600 -22.11 5.42 -32.21
C LEU A 600 -21.87 3.97 -32.65
N ALA A 601 -20.66 3.48 -32.44
CA ALA A 601 -20.28 2.10 -32.70
C ALA A 601 -19.76 1.45 -31.40
N PRO A 602 -19.58 0.12 -31.37
CA PRO A 602 -18.81 -0.52 -30.32
C PRO A 602 -17.43 0.10 -30.18
N ALA A 603 -17.03 0.47 -28.98
CA ALA A 603 -15.82 1.22 -28.69
C ALA A 603 -15.19 0.75 -27.38
N HIS A 604 -13.86 0.70 -27.33
CA HIS A 604 -13.05 0.30 -26.19
C HIS A 604 -13.01 1.36 -25.08
N ARG A 605 -12.99 2.64 -25.46
CA ARG A 605 -12.89 3.88 -24.64
C ARG A 605 -11.59 4.16 -23.89
N ASP A 606 -10.74 3.17 -23.69
CA ASP A 606 -9.41 3.36 -23.11
C ASP A 606 -8.35 2.67 -23.97
N PHE A 607 -8.49 2.77 -25.30
CA PHE A 607 -7.59 2.12 -26.25
C PHE A 607 -6.29 2.90 -26.42
N TYR A 608 -5.16 2.30 -26.05
CA TYR A 608 -3.82 2.86 -26.22
C TYR A 608 -2.76 1.73 -26.24
N TYR A 609 -1.50 2.09 -26.45
CA TYR A 609 -0.37 1.18 -26.74
C TYR A 609 -0.16 0.02 -25.74
N SER A 610 -0.58 0.13 -24.47
CA SER A 610 -0.44 -0.96 -23.48
C SER A 610 -1.62 -1.95 -23.47
N GLN A 611 -2.65 -1.74 -24.29
CA GLN A 611 -3.85 -2.61 -24.35
C GLN A 611 -3.77 -3.69 -25.42
N LEU A 612 -2.61 -3.83 -26.07
CA LEU A 612 -2.37 -4.81 -27.11
C LEU A 612 -1.12 -5.61 -26.74
N LEU A 613 -1.22 -6.92 -26.89
CA LEU A 613 -0.11 -7.85 -26.72
C LEU A 613 0.21 -8.51 -28.06
N PHE A 614 1.47 -8.37 -28.47
CA PHE A 614 1.95 -8.82 -29.77
C PHE A 614 2.81 -10.07 -29.61
N THR A 615 2.53 -11.06 -30.44
CA THR A 615 3.42 -12.19 -30.71
C THR A 615 3.83 -12.16 -32.18
N ALA A 616 4.71 -13.06 -32.61
CA ALA A 616 5.10 -13.15 -34.02
C ALA A 616 3.88 -13.36 -34.95
N GLN A 617 2.83 -14.07 -34.50
CA GLN A 617 1.70 -14.46 -35.35
C GLN A 617 0.36 -13.76 -35.02
N ARG A 618 0.23 -13.13 -33.85
CA ARG A 618 -1.07 -12.62 -33.36
C ARG A 618 -0.94 -11.31 -32.60
N VAL A 619 -2.04 -10.55 -32.61
CA VAL A 619 -2.25 -9.38 -31.75
C VAL A 619 -3.48 -9.63 -30.88
N THR A 620 -3.31 -9.47 -29.56
CA THR A 620 -4.37 -9.71 -28.58
C THR A 620 -4.76 -8.41 -27.89
N LEU A 621 -6.02 -8.00 -28.04
CA LEU A 621 -6.63 -6.88 -27.32
C LEU A 621 -7.03 -7.31 -25.90
N ILE A 622 -6.65 -6.51 -24.92
CA ILE A 622 -6.92 -6.73 -23.50
C ILE A 622 -7.64 -5.51 -22.86
N ASP A 623 -8.10 -5.66 -21.61
CA ASP A 623 -8.80 -4.65 -20.79
C ASP A 623 -10.05 -3.98 -21.41
N LEU A 624 -10.98 -4.79 -21.92
CA LEU A 624 -12.31 -4.33 -22.40
C LEU A 624 -13.29 -3.86 -21.30
N ASP A 625 -12.80 -3.47 -20.12
CA ASP A 625 -13.66 -3.18 -18.96
C ASP A 625 -14.57 -1.96 -19.17
N LEU A 626 -14.23 -1.07 -20.11
CA LEU A 626 -14.98 0.15 -20.46
C LEU A 626 -15.76 0.04 -21.78
N PHE A 627 -15.81 -1.16 -22.40
CA PHE A 627 -16.49 -1.39 -23.67
C PHE A 627 -17.93 -0.86 -23.67
N ALA A 628 -18.24 0.00 -24.62
CA ALA A 628 -19.52 0.71 -24.72
C ALA A 628 -19.80 1.12 -26.17
N ARG A 629 -21.05 1.49 -26.45
CA ARG A 629 -21.41 2.14 -27.70
C ARG A 629 -21.01 3.61 -27.60
N ALA A 630 -19.99 4.03 -28.33
CA ALA A 630 -19.43 5.39 -28.27
C ALA A 630 -19.05 5.91 -29.66
N ASP A 631 -18.61 7.17 -29.73
CA ASP A 631 -18.03 7.72 -30.96
C ASP A 631 -16.70 7.02 -31.27
N PRO A 632 -16.55 6.36 -32.43
CA PRO A 632 -15.29 5.71 -32.83
C PRO A 632 -14.07 6.63 -32.82
N ALA A 633 -14.29 7.94 -33.01
CA ALA A 633 -13.22 8.93 -32.98
C ALA A 633 -12.52 9.00 -31.61
N LEU A 634 -13.21 8.61 -30.53
CA LEU A 634 -12.65 8.57 -29.18
C LEU A 634 -11.46 7.63 -29.08
N ASP A 635 -11.58 6.38 -29.54
CA ASP A 635 -10.51 5.39 -29.42
C ASP A 635 -9.32 5.71 -30.32
N VAL A 636 -9.59 6.23 -31.52
CA VAL A 636 -8.55 6.62 -32.48
C VAL A 636 -7.77 7.83 -31.93
N ALA A 637 -8.47 8.83 -31.42
CA ALA A 637 -7.86 9.98 -30.77
C ALA A 637 -7.08 9.58 -29.53
N ASN A 638 -7.63 8.66 -28.73
CA ASN A 638 -6.99 8.23 -27.50
C ASN A 638 -5.64 7.56 -27.80
N PHE A 639 -5.59 6.65 -28.77
CA PHE A 639 -4.35 6.01 -29.18
C PHE A 639 -3.35 7.02 -29.76
N ALA A 640 -3.81 7.92 -30.64
CA ALA A 640 -2.97 8.95 -31.26
C ALA A 640 -2.33 9.88 -30.21
N ALA A 641 -3.10 10.37 -29.23
CA ALA A 641 -2.59 11.18 -28.15
C ALA A 641 -1.61 10.40 -27.24
N HIS A 642 -1.87 9.11 -27.03
CA HIS A 642 -0.97 8.26 -26.25
C HIS A 642 0.33 7.95 -26.99
N LEU A 643 0.37 7.91 -28.32
CA LEU A 643 1.65 7.83 -29.05
C LEU A 643 2.52 9.06 -28.81
N ARG A 644 1.94 10.26 -28.77
CA ARG A 644 2.71 11.46 -28.37
C ARG A 644 3.17 11.41 -26.91
N PHE A 645 2.35 10.83 -26.03
CA PHE A 645 2.75 10.62 -24.64
C PHE A 645 3.90 9.61 -24.51
N LEU A 646 3.84 8.49 -25.24
CA LEU A 646 4.92 7.50 -25.33
C LEU A 646 6.20 8.14 -25.90
N ALA A 647 6.05 8.97 -26.94
CA ALA A 647 7.15 9.71 -27.55
C ALA A 647 7.83 10.65 -26.56
N LEU A 648 7.01 11.38 -25.79
CA LEU A 648 7.48 12.28 -24.75
C LEU A 648 8.23 11.49 -23.66
N ASP A 649 7.71 10.34 -23.23
CA ASP A 649 8.30 9.52 -22.18
C ASP A 649 9.63 8.84 -22.61
N HIS A 650 9.72 8.36 -23.85
CA HIS A 650 10.87 7.58 -24.33
C HIS A 650 11.92 8.39 -25.10
N PHE A 651 11.52 9.47 -25.76
CA PHE A 651 12.40 10.29 -26.61
C PHE A 651 12.48 11.74 -26.15
N ASN A 652 11.85 12.10 -25.03
CA ASN A 652 11.81 13.46 -24.47
C ASN A 652 11.27 14.51 -25.46
N THR A 653 10.45 14.09 -26.43
CA THR A 653 9.77 14.97 -27.37
C THR A 653 8.44 14.36 -27.81
N PRO A 654 7.32 15.11 -27.72
CA PRO A 654 6.00 14.58 -28.03
C PRO A 654 5.80 14.30 -29.53
N ARG A 655 6.73 14.77 -30.37
CA ARG A 655 6.67 14.64 -31.83
C ARG A 655 7.48 13.47 -32.39
N ALA A 656 8.23 12.73 -31.55
CA ALA A 656 9.10 11.66 -32.05
C ALA A 656 8.34 10.58 -32.82
N LEU A 657 7.07 10.36 -32.46
CA LEU A 657 6.20 9.34 -33.05
C LEU A 657 5.04 9.93 -33.89
N ASP A 658 5.19 11.16 -34.40
CA ASP A 658 4.15 11.82 -35.21
C ASP A 658 3.89 11.08 -36.55
N ALA A 659 4.93 10.46 -37.13
CA ALA A 659 4.80 9.66 -38.34
C ALA A 659 3.97 8.39 -38.07
N GLU A 660 4.26 7.68 -36.99
CA GLU A 660 3.53 6.48 -36.56
C GLU A 660 2.10 6.82 -36.15
N ARG A 661 1.89 7.98 -35.50
CA ARG A 661 0.57 8.52 -35.22
C ARG A 661 -0.23 8.75 -36.51
N ALA A 662 0.39 9.36 -37.53
CA ALA A 662 -0.26 9.58 -38.81
C ALA A 662 -0.58 8.25 -39.51
N LEU A 663 0.36 7.30 -39.52
CA LEU A 663 0.17 5.96 -40.08
C LEU A 663 -0.98 5.19 -39.40
N PHE A 664 -1.11 5.29 -38.07
CA PHE A 664 -2.22 4.68 -37.33
C PHE A 664 -3.58 5.25 -37.79
N ILE A 665 -3.69 6.57 -37.91
CA ILE A 665 -4.93 7.25 -38.35
C ILE A 665 -5.24 6.91 -39.81
N GLU A 666 -4.24 6.95 -40.69
CA GLU A 666 -4.37 6.58 -42.10
C GLU A 666 -4.88 5.15 -42.26
N GLU A 667 -4.26 4.19 -41.56
CA GLU A 667 -4.64 2.78 -41.64
C GLU A 667 -6.06 2.54 -41.11
N TYR A 668 -6.44 3.22 -40.03
CA TYR A 668 -7.81 3.16 -39.50
C TYR A 668 -8.84 3.70 -40.50
N THR A 669 -8.58 4.88 -41.07
CA THR A 669 -9.50 5.56 -42.00
C THR A 669 -9.65 4.80 -43.32
N ARG A 670 -8.55 4.22 -43.84
CA ARG A 670 -8.55 3.34 -45.01
C ARG A 670 -9.47 2.13 -44.83
N ARG A 671 -9.52 1.56 -43.61
CA ARG A 671 -10.35 0.38 -43.29
C ARG A 671 -11.81 0.70 -43.05
N THR A 672 -12.10 1.84 -42.43
CA THR A 672 -13.45 2.16 -41.95
C THR A 672 -14.23 3.12 -42.85
N LYS A 673 -13.57 3.74 -43.85
CA LYS A 673 -14.19 4.72 -44.78
C LYS A 673 -14.94 5.82 -44.02
N VAL A 674 -14.24 6.54 -43.15
CA VAL A 674 -14.83 7.59 -42.31
C VAL A 674 -15.37 8.77 -43.15
N ALA A 675 -16.45 9.39 -42.68
CA ALA A 675 -16.95 10.64 -43.23
C ALA A 675 -16.04 11.84 -42.84
N PRO A 676 -16.02 12.94 -43.60
CA PRO A 676 -15.17 14.11 -43.30
C PRO A 676 -15.34 14.66 -41.89
N GLU A 677 -16.56 14.60 -41.35
CA GLU A 677 -16.92 15.03 -39.99
C GLU A 677 -16.17 14.27 -38.89
N PHE A 678 -15.63 13.08 -39.20
CA PHE A 678 -14.84 12.27 -38.27
C PHE A 678 -13.61 13.03 -37.80
N PHE A 679 -12.91 13.74 -38.68
CA PHE A 679 -11.66 14.43 -38.34
C PHE A 679 -11.88 15.60 -37.38
N ALA A 680 -13.02 16.30 -37.48
CA ALA A 680 -13.40 17.32 -36.52
C ALA A 680 -13.62 16.72 -35.11
N ARG A 681 -14.27 15.55 -35.03
CA ARG A 681 -14.48 14.85 -33.75
C ARG A 681 -13.19 14.23 -33.21
N LEU A 682 -12.35 13.69 -34.09
CA LEU A 682 -11.03 13.15 -33.76
C LEU A 682 -10.17 14.24 -33.08
N ALA A 683 -10.08 15.42 -33.69
CA ALA A 683 -9.33 16.55 -33.14
C ALA A 683 -9.81 16.94 -31.73
N PHE A 684 -11.13 16.98 -31.52
CA PHE A 684 -11.70 17.24 -30.20
C PHE A 684 -11.35 16.17 -29.18
N TYR A 685 -11.53 14.88 -29.52
CA TYR A 685 -11.21 13.80 -28.59
C TYR A 685 -9.71 13.68 -28.32
N GLU A 686 -8.85 14.13 -29.26
CA GLU A 686 -7.41 14.17 -29.06
C GLU A 686 -7.06 15.24 -28.03
N ALA A 687 -7.64 16.45 -28.17
CA ALA A 687 -7.53 17.52 -27.18
C ALA A 687 -8.08 17.10 -25.80
N ALA A 688 -9.25 16.46 -25.75
CA ALA A 688 -9.82 15.90 -24.53
C ALA A 688 -8.90 14.84 -23.90
N THR A 689 -8.23 14.02 -24.72
CA THR A 689 -7.28 13.02 -24.23
C THR A 689 -6.00 13.66 -23.69
N TYR A 690 -5.45 14.69 -24.32
CA TYR A 690 -4.32 15.43 -23.74
C TYR A 690 -4.71 16.08 -22.41
N TYR A 691 -5.93 16.61 -22.31
CA TYR A 691 -6.47 17.12 -21.04
C TYR A 691 -6.61 16.01 -19.98
N ARG A 692 -7.06 14.82 -20.37
CA ARG A 692 -7.07 13.63 -19.51
C ARG A 692 -5.65 13.24 -19.07
N LEU A 693 -4.67 13.32 -19.96
CA LEU A 693 -3.27 13.00 -19.66
C LEU A 693 -2.65 14.00 -18.67
N LEU A 694 -3.05 15.28 -18.67
CA LEU A 694 -2.69 16.21 -17.60
C LEU A 694 -3.12 15.69 -16.24
N HIS A 695 -4.36 15.19 -16.14
CA HIS A 695 -4.88 14.60 -14.91
C HIS A 695 -4.11 13.32 -14.53
N VAL A 696 -3.83 12.45 -15.50
CA VAL A 696 -3.04 11.22 -15.27
C VAL A 696 -1.65 11.53 -14.75
N VAL A 697 -0.93 12.46 -15.39
CA VAL A 697 0.45 12.83 -15.03
C VAL A 697 0.51 13.46 -13.64
N LEU A 698 -0.44 14.33 -13.28
CA LEU A 698 -0.46 14.92 -11.94
C LEU A 698 -0.64 13.89 -10.81
N THR A 699 -1.25 12.74 -11.11
CA THR A 699 -1.43 11.65 -10.14
C THR A 699 -0.28 10.64 -10.11
N ARG A 700 0.74 10.79 -10.96
CA ARG A 700 1.84 9.84 -11.16
C ARG A 700 3.21 10.53 -11.06
N PRO A 701 3.92 10.42 -9.92
CA PRO A 701 5.17 11.12 -9.67
C PRO A 701 6.24 10.95 -10.76
N GLN A 702 6.32 9.77 -11.37
CA GLN A 702 7.30 9.46 -12.41
C GLN A 702 7.12 10.27 -13.70
N PHE A 703 5.92 10.80 -13.97
CA PHE A 703 5.63 11.54 -15.19
C PHE A 703 5.52 13.04 -14.96
N VAL A 704 5.76 13.54 -13.73
CA VAL A 704 5.48 14.94 -13.37
C VAL A 704 6.18 15.96 -14.29
N ASN A 705 7.35 15.61 -14.83
CA ASN A 705 8.12 16.45 -15.76
C ASN A 705 7.46 16.59 -17.15
N HIS A 706 6.47 15.75 -17.46
CA HIS A 706 5.69 15.81 -18.71
C HIS A 706 4.54 16.81 -18.63
N PHE A 707 4.25 17.38 -17.46
CA PHE A 707 3.10 18.27 -17.26
C PHE A 707 3.16 19.51 -18.15
N ASP A 708 4.30 20.22 -18.18
CA ASP A 708 4.42 21.48 -18.93
C ASP A 708 4.28 21.24 -20.44
N ALA A 709 4.92 20.20 -20.98
CA ALA A 709 4.79 19.80 -22.38
C ALA A 709 3.33 19.43 -22.74
N LEU A 710 2.64 18.66 -21.89
CA LEU A 710 1.23 18.32 -22.10
C LEU A 710 0.33 19.55 -21.99
N PHE A 711 0.64 20.49 -21.10
CA PHE A 711 -0.14 21.69 -20.89
C PHE A 711 -0.05 22.61 -22.12
N GLU A 712 1.15 22.76 -22.68
CA GLU A 712 1.36 23.45 -23.95
C GLU A 712 0.65 22.76 -25.11
N ILE A 713 0.68 21.43 -25.19
CA ILE A 713 -0.07 20.68 -26.23
C ILE A 713 -1.58 20.94 -26.13
N VAL A 714 -2.13 20.98 -24.91
CA VAL A 714 -3.54 21.32 -24.70
C VAL A 714 -3.84 22.75 -25.18
N GLU A 715 -3.03 23.74 -24.79
CA GLU A 715 -3.22 25.12 -25.26
C GLU A 715 -3.11 25.26 -26.78
N GLN A 716 -2.13 24.60 -27.40
CA GLN A 716 -1.95 24.60 -28.85
C GLN A 716 -3.13 23.97 -29.57
N THR A 717 -3.61 22.81 -29.10
CA THR A 717 -4.75 22.11 -29.72
C THR A 717 -6.07 22.86 -29.59
N LEU A 718 -6.24 23.68 -28.53
CA LEU A 718 -7.43 24.52 -28.35
C LEU A 718 -7.38 25.84 -29.12
N THR A 719 -6.19 26.41 -29.34
CA THR A 719 -6.01 27.68 -30.07
C THR A 719 -5.88 27.50 -31.58
N GLN A 720 -5.33 26.37 -32.01
CA GLN A 720 -5.26 25.94 -33.40
C GLN A 720 -5.88 24.55 -33.49
N PRO A 721 -7.22 24.42 -33.51
CA PRO A 721 -7.85 23.13 -33.81
C PRO A 721 -7.33 22.72 -35.19
N ALA A 722 -6.44 21.73 -35.21
CA ALA A 722 -5.68 21.39 -36.39
C ALA A 722 -6.61 21.26 -37.60
N ALA A 723 -6.25 21.89 -38.71
CA ALA A 723 -6.84 21.59 -40.01
C ALA A 723 -6.39 20.17 -40.38
N ILE A 724 -7.05 19.15 -39.81
CA ILE A 724 -6.83 17.75 -40.17
C ILE A 724 -7.67 17.49 -41.43
N HIS A 725 -7.16 17.94 -42.58
CA HIS A 725 -7.48 17.36 -43.87
C HIS A 725 -6.18 16.76 -44.44
N PRO A 726 -6.25 15.63 -45.14
CA PRO A 726 -5.09 14.83 -45.54
C PRO A 726 -4.03 15.62 -46.32
#